data_AF-A0AAV9DA66-F1
#
_entry.id   AF-A0AAV9DA66-F1
#
_cell.length_a   1.000
_cell.length_b   1.000
_cell.length_c   1.000
_cell.angle_alpha   90.00
_cell.angle_beta   90.00
_cell.angle_gamma   90.00
#
_symmetry.space_group_name_H-M   'P 1'
#
loop_
_entity.id
_entity.type
_entity.pdbx_description
1 polymer ?
#
loop_
_entity_poly.entity_id
_entity_poly.type
_entity_poly.pdbx_seq_one_letter_code
_entity_poly.pdbx_strand_id
1 'polypeptide(L)'
;MPNLAVAPADVDNGNPITSLGKSLLNSISKIIALVLSIEIERENFIEFGCYLYRASPVIMELMTSKNATSNLTEILQNLSKSVDLAKNLISNCSPDAGPIGDSELQSTFEQLESMIRNIGEGLNLIPTSTYRDQYVDVAAKSISREMREAQFQVNGDQTNKPHKEPESENNLSDVSMLVRRDTDLYPGRIEDSIEGSSTDMPRLVDFLRGIVYNSHENSNTGGQSLKTLPQVAEYMEPLYDTFFCPLTKRVMEDPVTIESGITYERRVITEWFRKSEEGAEDIVCPMTGQRLLSRALSTNIALKTTIDEWKERNENARIKVACAALTLGSSKSMIFEALKDLQQLCRTSQSKANVHNTGIVSILVRYLEYQDRKIRHETMETLRVLVEDDEHGQEIIANTNAIETAMKMLSSDHHSERHAAVSFLLELSKSRTLCERIGSVAGGILMLITMKLGDSADAFTAEKAGEILKNLEQYPENIRFMAENGLLEPLLRNLIEGSEEMQMEMGSYLGEIVLNDDTKLYVAERASASLIKMVHSGNTLTRKSAFKALTQISSHRSNAKTLVESGIVPIMIEELFTRGIYNEPMNSDLEAASILANILELGVILDPDALQVNSRGHRMASDYVVYNIVHMLHNSSPEELNTSLVRILSSLTRSPDATTRIVSVIKENDMSHALIELLNSPKEELNIACAKLLTTLSPHIGHTISDRLCRTRGQPESLIEKLERTQITEKHAIFTNFLAKLPYQNLTLNLALLEKNTVTTILQRFNEVQRGETRTSRFTRPYLEGLVGILVRFTATLYDPQILKMARAHNLTSVFTELLISKQEVMKCRDSQPSV
;
A
#
# COMPACT_ATOMS: atom_id res chain seq x y z
N MET A 1 5.60 83.33 39.10
CA MET A 1 7.01 83.02 38.79
C MET A 1 7.20 81.52 38.92
N PRO A 2 7.71 80.83 37.90
CA PRO A 2 7.65 81.12 36.46
C PRO A 2 7.19 79.88 35.65
N ASN A 3 6.42 80.00 34.56
CA ASN A 3 6.80 80.46 33.20
C ASN A 3 7.95 79.67 32.57
N LEU A 4 7.64 78.87 31.55
CA LEU A 4 8.42 78.63 30.32
C LEU A 4 7.48 77.90 29.34
N ALA A 5 6.77 78.62 28.46
CA ALA A 5 7.23 79.22 27.20
C ALA A 5 7.22 78.21 26.03
N VAL A 6 6.24 78.48 25.16
CA VAL A 6 6.00 77.99 23.80
C VAL A 6 7.22 78.16 22.89
N ALA A 7 7.53 77.14 22.08
CA ALA A 7 7.74 77.23 20.61
C ALA A 7 8.25 75.88 20.02
N PRO A 8 7.96 75.56 18.75
CA PRO A 8 6.73 75.81 18.00
C PRO A 8 6.05 74.50 17.57
N ALA A 9 4.79 74.63 17.19
CA ALA A 9 4.17 73.67 16.29
C ALA A 9 5.03 73.60 15.03
N ASP A 10 5.67 72.45 14.78
CA ASP A 10 5.97 72.06 13.42
C ASP A 10 4.62 71.86 12.75
N VAL A 11 4.19 72.94 12.11
CA VAL A 11 3.25 72.95 11.02
C VAL A 11 3.70 71.80 10.12
N ASP A 12 3.00 70.67 10.20
CA ASP A 12 2.99 69.67 9.14
C ASP A 12 2.50 70.46 7.92
N ASN A 13 3.45 71.08 7.21
CA ASN A 13 3.31 71.52 5.85
C ASN A 13 3.21 70.23 5.05
N GLY A 14 2.10 69.53 5.30
CA GLY A 14 1.82 68.20 4.83
C GLY A 14 1.87 68.31 3.33
N ASN A 15 2.83 67.63 2.73
CA ASN A 15 2.97 67.57 1.29
C ASN A 15 1.56 67.35 0.71
N PRO A 16 1.03 68.27 -0.11
CA PRO A 16 -0.37 68.22 -0.56
C PRO A 16 -0.70 66.90 -1.25
N ILE A 17 0.31 66.20 -1.78
CA ILE A 17 0.23 64.85 -2.33
C ILE A 17 -0.04 63.79 -1.25
N THR A 18 0.61 63.88 -0.09
CA THR A 18 0.43 62.94 1.03
C THR A 18 -0.90 63.14 1.72
N SER A 19 -1.37 64.39 1.86
CA SER A 19 -2.71 64.67 2.41
C SER A 19 -3.83 64.24 1.46
N LEU A 20 -3.68 64.50 0.15
CA LEU A 20 -4.62 63.99 -0.85
C LEU A 20 -4.62 62.47 -0.93
N GLY A 21 -3.44 61.82 -0.93
CA GLY A 21 -3.32 60.38 -0.99
C GLY A 21 -3.97 59.69 0.22
N LYS A 22 -3.80 60.26 1.43
CA LYS A 22 -4.51 59.79 2.65
C LYS A 22 -6.02 59.97 2.54
N SER A 23 -6.49 61.11 2.01
CA SER A 23 -7.92 61.36 1.79
C SER A 23 -8.52 60.38 0.78
N LEU A 24 -7.81 60.15 -0.33
CA LEU A 24 -8.19 59.22 -1.38
C LEU A 24 -8.31 57.78 -0.86
N LEU A 25 -7.29 57.30 -0.12
CA LEU A 25 -7.31 55.97 0.50
C LEU A 25 -8.44 55.81 1.53
N ASN A 26 -8.75 56.87 2.28
CA ASN A 26 -9.88 56.86 3.22
C ASN A 26 -11.24 56.79 2.48
N SER A 27 -11.38 57.50 1.35
CA SER A 27 -12.58 57.40 0.52
C SER A 27 -12.72 56.03 -0.14
N ILE A 28 -11.63 55.43 -0.62
CA ILE A 28 -11.62 54.04 -1.13
C ILE A 28 -12.02 53.06 -0.04
N SER A 29 -11.46 53.18 1.16
CA SER A 29 -11.81 52.33 2.31
C SER A 29 -13.31 52.41 2.67
N LYS A 30 -13.88 53.62 2.66
CA LYS A 30 -15.32 53.83 2.89
C LYS A 30 -16.19 53.23 1.78
N ILE A 31 -15.75 53.32 0.52
CA ILE A 31 -16.45 52.67 -0.60
C ILE A 31 -16.45 51.16 -0.42
N ILE A 32 -15.31 50.55 -0.06
CA ILE A 32 -15.20 49.10 0.15
C ILE A 32 -16.15 48.66 1.27
N ALA A 33 -16.24 49.42 2.37
CA ALA A 33 -17.19 49.13 3.45
C ALA A 33 -18.66 49.24 2.99
N LEU A 34 -19.00 50.25 2.18
CA LEU A 34 -20.36 50.47 1.66
C LEU A 34 -20.77 49.38 0.66
N VAL A 35 -19.87 49.00 -0.25
CA VAL A 35 -20.09 47.98 -1.27
C VAL A 35 -20.41 46.61 -0.65
N LEU A 36 -19.87 46.31 0.53
CA LEU A 36 -20.17 45.08 1.27
C LEU A 36 -21.58 45.07 1.90
N SER A 37 -22.25 46.22 1.97
CA SER A 37 -23.59 46.36 2.55
C SER A 37 -24.73 46.44 1.51
N ILE A 38 -24.39 46.45 0.22
CA ILE A 38 -25.35 46.56 -0.89
C ILE A 38 -25.69 45.17 -1.42
N GLU A 39 -26.97 44.81 -1.45
CA GLU A 39 -27.45 43.50 -1.92
C GLU A 39 -27.88 43.49 -3.40
N ILE A 40 -28.20 44.65 -3.99
CA ILE A 40 -28.68 44.79 -5.37
C ILE A 40 -27.48 44.89 -6.34
N GLU A 41 -27.46 44.09 -7.42
CA GLU A 41 -26.36 44.07 -8.43
C GLU A 41 -24.97 44.03 -7.79
N ARG A 42 -24.87 43.24 -6.71
CA ARG A 42 -23.74 43.16 -5.79
C ARG A 42 -22.42 42.89 -6.51
N GLU A 43 -22.43 42.07 -7.56
CA GLU A 43 -21.25 41.72 -8.36
C GLU A 43 -20.59 42.95 -9.01
N ASN A 44 -21.39 43.83 -9.62
CA ASN A 44 -20.88 45.05 -10.27
C ASN A 44 -20.28 46.05 -9.28
N PHE A 45 -20.92 46.24 -8.11
CA PHE A 45 -20.40 47.13 -7.07
C PHE A 45 -19.13 46.58 -6.41
N ILE A 46 -19.05 45.27 -6.20
CA ILE A 46 -17.86 44.62 -5.67
C ILE A 46 -16.70 44.69 -6.68
N GLU A 47 -16.97 44.46 -7.97
CA GLU A 47 -15.97 44.61 -9.02
C GLU A 47 -15.39 46.05 -9.06
N PHE A 48 -16.26 47.06 -8.98
CA PHE A 48 -15.84 48.46 -8.85
C PHE A 48 -14.95 48.70 -7.62
N GLY A 49 -15.33 48.17 -6.45
CA GLY A 49 -14.53 48.23 -5.23
C GLY A 49 -13.16 47.55 -5.36
N CYS A 50 -13.08 46.44 -6.11
CA CYS A 50 -11.86 45.71 -6.39
C CYS A 50 -10.85 46.51 -7.22
N TYR A 51 -11.33 47.21 -8.25
CA TYR A 51 -10.46 48.08 -9.03
C TYR A 51 -9.85 49.18 -8.16
N LEU A 52 -10.65 49.86 -7.33
CA LEU A 52 -10.16 50.90 -6.43
C LEU A 52 -9.16 50.37 -5.38
N TYR A 53 -9.43 49.18 -4.84
CA TYR A 53 -8.52 48.52 -3.89
C TYR A 53 -7.18 48.20 -4.55
N ARG A 54 -7.17 47.63 -5.75
CA ARG A 54 -5.94 47.32 -6.50
C ARG A 54 -5.14 48.56 -6.92
N ALA A 55 -5.77 49.74 -6.98
CA ALA A 55 -5.08 51.01 -7.21
C ALA A 55 -4.44 51.59 -5.94
N SER A 56 -4.83 51.12 -4.75
CA SER A 56 -4.35 51.64 -3.46
C SER A 56 -2.83 51.49 -3.26
N PRO A 57 -2.17 50.37 -3.64
CA PRO A 57 -0.72 50.26 -3.59
C PRO A 57 0.00 51.26 -4.48
N VAL A 58 -0.57 51.56 -5.67
CA VAL A 58 -0.04 52.58 -6.57
C VAL A 58 -0.14 53.95 -5.91
N ILE A 59 -1.27 54.27 -5.28
CA ILE A 59 -1.48 55.53 -4.55
C ILE A 59 -0.57 55.65 -3.33
N MET A 60 -0.34 54.55 -2.59
CA MET A 60 0.59 54.52 -1.45
C MET A 60 2.04 54.79 -1.87
N GLU A 61 2.48 54.23 -2.99
CA GLU A 61 3.82 54.49 -3.55
C GLU A 61 3.97 55.96 -4.02
N LEU A 62 2.90 56.59 -4.52
CA LEU A 62 2.93 58.01 -4.88
C LEU A 62 3.09 58.91 -3.65
N MET A 63 2.65 58.47 -2.46
CA MET A 63 2.84 59.22 -1.21
C MET A 63 4.26 59.12 -0.65
N THR A 64 5.03 58.09 -1.02
CA THR A 64 6.42 57.85 -0.56
C THR A 64 7.47 58.39 -1.54
N SER A 65 7.04 58.81 -2.74
CA SER A 65 7.90 59.38 -3.78
C SER A 65 8.31 60.82 -3.47
N LYS A 66 9.62 61.11 -3.58
CA LYS A 66 10.18 62.47 -3.42
C LYS A 66 10.13 63.30 -4.71
N ASN A 67 9.76 62.69 -5.84
CA ASN A 67 9.74 63.31 -7.16
C ASN A 67 8.32 63.81 -7.49
N ALA A 68 7.87 64.81 -6.75
CA ALA A 68 6.59 65.47 -7.02
C ALA A 68 6.69 66.36 -8.26
N THR A 69 6.12 65.92 -9.39
CA THR A 69 5.90 66.81 -10.55
C THR A 69 4.63 67.64 -10.32
N SER A 70 4.58 68.86 -10.85
CA SER A 70 3.41 69.76 -10.70
C SER A 70 2.09 69.13 -11.16
N ASN A 71 2.16 68.21 -12.12
CA ASN A 71 1.00 67.54 -12.70
C ASN A 71 0.48 66.40 -11.80
N LEU A 72 1.27 65.87 -10.86
CA LEU A 72 0.88 64.77 -9.99
C LEU A 72 -0.22 65.18 -9.00
N THR A 73 -0.15 66.41 -8.49
CA THR A 73 -1.18 66.96 -7.59
C THR A 73 -2.51 67.11 -8.32
N GLU A 74 -2.49 67.54 -9.60
CA GLU A 74 -3.69 67.66 -10.43
C GLU A 74 -4.29 66.30 -10.78
N ILE A 75 -3.45 65.31 -11.10
CA ILE A 75 -3.87 63.92 -11.32
C ILE A 75 -4.52 63.34 -10.06
N LEU A 76 -3.88 63.47 -8.90
CA LEU A 76 -4.44 62.99 -7.63
C LEU A 76 -5.73 63.73 -7.23
N GLN A 77 -5.85 65.03 -7.54
CA GLN A 77 -7.09 65.79 -7.34
C GLN A 77 -8.22 65.28 -8.23
N ASN A 78 -7.94 64.95 -9.48
CA ASN A 78 -8.93 64.39 -10.40
C ASN A 78 -9.33 62.96 -10.01
N LEU A 79 -8.38 62.16 -9.52
CA LEU A 79 -8.64 60.85 -8.93
C LEU A 79 -9.49 60.95 -7.66
N SER A 80 -9.16 61.87 -6.75
CA SER A 80 -9.96 62.12 -5.53
C SER A 80 -11.38 62.55 -5.86
N LYS A 81 -11.56 63.48 -6.80
CA LYS A 81 -12.91 63.88 -7.25
C LYS A 81 -13.70 62.71 -7.81
N SER A 82 -13.08 61.88 -8.65
CA SER A 82 -13.74 60.72 -9.26
C SER A 82 -14.15 59.68 -8.22
N VAL A 83 -13.29 59.42 -7.24
CA VAL A 83 -13.57 58.48 -6.13
C VAL A 83 -14.61 59.04 -5.16
N ASP A 84 -14.56 60.33 -4.82
CA ASP A 84 -15.54 60.96 -3.93
C ASP A 84 -16.94 61.04 -4.58
N LEU A 85 -17.01 61.28 -5.90
CA LEU A 85 -18.26 61.20 -6.64
C LEU A 85 -18.82 59.77 -6.68
N ALA A 86 -17.95 58.78 -6.92
CA ALA A 86 -18.35 57.37 -6.88
C ALA A 86 -18.88 56.96 -5.50
N LYS A 87 -18.24 57.44 -4.43
CA LYS A 87 -18.70 57.22 -3.06
C LYS A 87 -20.11 57.75 -2.81
N ASN A 88 -20.43 58.94 -3.32
CA ASN A 88 -21.76 59.53 -3.16
C ASN A 88 -22.82 58.76 -3.96
N LEU A 89 -22.49 58.31 -5.18
CA LEU A 89 -23.38 57.47 -5.99
C LEU A 89 -23.65 56.11 -5.31
N ILE A 90 -22.61 55.48 -4.77
CA ILE A 90 -22.72 54.18 -4.06
C ILE A 90 -23.47 54.34 -2.74
N SER A 91 -23.33 55.47 -2.02
CA SER A 91 -24.10 55.70 -0.79
C SER A 91 -25.60 55.86 -1.05
N ASN A 92 -25.99 56.36 -2.23
CA ASN A 92 -27.40 56.44 -2.62
C ASN A 92 -28.00 55.06 -2.93
N CYS A 93 -27.17 54.02 -3.05
CA CYS A 93 -27.56 52.62 -3.29
C CYS A 93 -27.54 51.74 -2.03
N SER A 94 -27.29 52.35 -0.86
CA SER A 94 -27.23 51.66 0.43
C SER A 94 -28.63 51.28 0.96
N PRO A 95 -28.76 50.28 1.86
CA PRO A 95 -30.06 49.77 2.33
C PRO A 95 -30.97 50.79 3.04
N ASP A 96 -30.42 51.95 3.44
CA ASP A 96 -31.17 53.07 4.04
C ASP A 96 -31.85 53.98 3.01
N ALA A 97 -31.51 53.86 1.72
CA ALA A 97 -32.17 54.55 0.62
C ALA A 97 -33.32 53.68 0.08
N GLY A 98 -34.48 54.28 -0.21
CA GLY A 98 -35.68 53.56 -0.66
C GLY A 98 -35.47 52.76 -1.97
N PRO A 99 -36.49 52.00 -2.42
CA PRO A 99 -36.37 51.15 -3.60
C PRO A 99 -36.01 51.96 -4.86
N ILE A 100 -34.88 51.61 -5.48
CA ILE A 100 -34.32 52.26 -6.68
C ILE A 100 -34.89 51.57 -7.93
N GLY A 101 -35.30 52.35 -8.93
CA GLY A 101 -35.79 51.80 -10.20
C GLY A 101 -34.64 51.37 -11.14
N ASP A 102 -34.88 50.36 -11.98
CA ASP A 102 -33.87 49.81 -12.91
C ASP A 102 -33.22 50.87 -13.83
N SER A 103 -33.98 51.90 -14.23
CA SER A 103 -33.47 53.02 -15.03
C SER A 103 -32.51 53.93 -14.26
N GLU A 104 -32.68 54.09 -12.95
CA GLU A 104 -31.76 54.86 -12.10
C GLU A 104 -30.50 54.05 -11.79
N LEU A 105 -30.64 52.74 -11.64
CA LEU A 105 -29.53 51.81 -11.43
C LEU A 105 -28.64 51.73 -12.68
N GLN A 106 -29.23 51.65 -13.87
CA GLN A 106 -28.49 51.67 -15.14
C GLN A 106 -27.74 52.99 -15.35
N SER A 107 -28.37 54.13 -15.03
CA SER A 107 -27.70 55.43 -15.05
C SER A 107 -26.54 55.49 -14.04
N THR A 108 -26.69 54.84 -12.88
CA THR A 108 -25.64 54.79 -11.86
C THR A 108 -24.45 53.96 -12.34
N PHE A 109 -24.67 52.82 -12.99
CA PHE A 109 -23.58 52.02 -13.55
C PHE A 109 -22.88 52.69 -14.73
N GLU A 110 -23.59 53.35 -15.64
CA GLU A 110 -22.96 54.16 -16.70
C GLU A 110 -22.05 55.26 -16.13
N GLN A 111 -22.48 55.89 -15.02
CA GLN A 111 -21.67 56.88 -14.32
C GLN A 111 -20.46 56.25 -13.62
N LEU A 112 -20.61 55.08 -13.00
CA LEU A 112 -19.51 54.34 -12.38
C LEU A 112 -18.48 53.83 -13.42
N GLU A 113 -18.93 53.38 -14.59
CA GLU A 113 -18.04 53.04 -15.72
C GLU A 113 -17.25 54.25 -16.21
N SER A 114 -17.91 55.40 -16.35
CA SER A 114 -17.23 56.64 -16.70
C SER A 114 -16.17 57.00 -15.66
N MET A 115 -16.50 56.86 -14.37
CA MET A 115 -15.57 57.13 -13.27
C MET A 115 -14.39 56.15 -13.23
N ILE A 116 -14.61 54.85 -13.42
CA ILE A 116 -13.51 53.88 -13.37
C ILE A 116 -12.57 54.03 -14.56
N ARG A 117 -13.09 54.37 -15.75
CA ARG A 117 -12.28 54.72 -16.92
C ARG A 117 -11.45 55.98 -16.68
N ASN A 118 -12.05 57.03 -16.12
CA ASN A 118 -11.35 58.26 -15.75
C ASN A 118 -10.23 58.00 -14.71
N ILE A 119 -10.47 57.08 -13.78
CA ILE A 119 -9.45 56.64 -12.82
C ILE A 119 -8.32 55.87 -13.52
N GLY A 120 -8.66 54.95 -14.42
CA GLY A 120 -7.69 54.22 -15.25
C GLY A 120 -6.85 55.14 -16.13
N GLU A 121 -7.44 56.18 -16.71
CA GLU A 121 -6.72 57.23 -17.45
C GLU A 121 -5.83 58.06 -16.54
N GLY A 122 -6.32 58.46 -15.36
CA GLY A 122 -5.53 59.16 -14.35
C GLY A 122 -4.28 58.38 -13.93
N LEU A 123 -4.39 57.05 -13.77
CA LEU A 123 -3.25 56.18 -13.48
C LEU A 123 -2.28 56.06 -14.67
N ASN A 124 -2.78 56.13 -15.91
CA ASN A 124 -1.94 56.11 -17.13
C ASN A 124 -1.13 57.39 -17.32
N LEU A 125 -1.64 58.52 -16.82
CA LEU A 125 -1.01 59.84 -16.95
C LEU A 125 0.15 60.04 -15.97
N ILE A 126 0.35 59.12 -15.02
CA ILE A 126 1.45 59.18 -14.07
C ILE A 126 2.76 58.80 -14.80
N PRO A 127 3.77 59.70 -14.84
CA PRO A 127 5.04 59.39 -15.49
C PRO A 127 5.74 58.22 -14.80
N THR A 128 6.35 57.34 -15.61
CA THR A 128 7.11 56.18 -15.11
C THR A 128 8.25 56.57 -14.16
N SER A 129 8.78 57.80 -14.30
CA SER A 129 9.82 58.38 -13.45
C SER A 129 9.37 58.75 -12.04
N THR A 130 8.06 58.69 -11.76
CA THR A 130 7.49 58.95 -10.43
C THR A 130 7.56 57.72 -9.52
N TYR A 131 7.57 56.51 -10.08
CA TYR A 131 7.66 55.25 -9.35
C TYR A 131 9.12 54.91 -9.02
N ARG A 132 9.40 54.53 -7.77
CA ARG A 132 10.74 54.10 -7.35
C ARG A 132 10.99 52.62 -7.70
N ASP A 133 9.91 51.82 -7.72
CA ASP A 133 9.93 50.40 -8.05
C ASP A 133 9.35 50.14 -9.44
N GLN A 134 10.14 49.46 -10.29
CA GLN A 134 9.74 49.04 -11.64
C GLN A 134 8.52 48.10 -11.62
N TYR A 135 8.33 47.35 -10.53
CA TYR A 135 7.16 46.49 -10.34
C TYR A 135 5.88 47.30 -10.16
N VAL A 136 5.93 48.43 -9.45
CA VAL A 136 4.77 49.30 -9.23
C VAL A 136 4.36 50.01 -10.53
N ASP A 137 5.31 50.35 -11.39
CA ASP A 137 5.02 50.89 -12.74
C ASP A 137 4.28 49.86 -13.63
N VAL A 138 4.73 48.60 -13.63
CA VAL A 138 4.05 47.52 -14.37
C VAL A 138 2.65 47.26 -13.82
N ALA A 139 2.50 47.24 -12.48
CA ALA A 139 1.21 47.08 -11.82
C ALA A 139 0.26 48.24 -12.14
N ALA A 140 0.75 49.49 -12.12
CA ALA A 140 -0.01 50.69 -12.45
C ALA A 140 -0.49 50.69 -13.91
N LYS A 141 0.35 50.27 -14.87
CA LYS A 141 -0.03 50.15 -16.28
C LYS A 141 -1.01 49.01 -16.53
N SER A 142 -0.88 47.89 -15.82
CA SER A 142 -1.82 46.76 -15.92
C SER A 142 -3.20 47.18 -15.43
N ILE A 143 -3.29 47.73 -14.21
CA ILE A 143 -4.58 48.13 -13.65
C ILE A 143 -5.22 49.28 -14.43
N SER A 144 -4.42 50.22 -14.94
CA SER A 144 -4.90 51.29 -15.82
C SER A 144 -5.56 50.75 -17.09
N ARG A 145 -5.02 49.67 -17.68
CA ARG A 145 -5.60 49.04 -18.87
C ARG A 145 -6.92 48.37 -18.53
N GLU A 146 -6.94 47.58 -17.46
CA GLU A 146 -8.13 46.87 -17.01
C GLU A 146 -9.27 47.82 -16.61
N MET A 147 -8.97 48.93 -15.93
CA MET A 147 -9.95 49.96 -15.58
C MET A 147 -10.52 50.71 -16.79
N ARG A 148 -9.74 50.85 -17.89
CA ARG A 148 -10.20 51.50 -19.12
C ARG A 148 -11.11 50.61 -19.96
N GLU A 149 -11.00 49.30 -19.79
CA GLU A 149 -11.77 48.28 -20.51
C GLU A 149 -12.98 47.77 -19.71
N ALA A 150 -13.20 48.28 -18.47
CA ALA A 150 -14.28 47.85 -17.59
C ALA A 150 -15.68 48.20 -18.13
N GLN A 151 -16.63 47.27 -17.99
CA GLN A 151 -18.04 47.39 -18.36
C GLN A 151 -18.92 46.74 -17.27
N PHE A 152 -20.00 47.41 -16.86
CA PHE A 152 -20.97 46.96 -15.85
C PHE A 152 -22.35 46.79 -16.52
N GLN A 153 -22.92 45.58 -16.51
CA GLN A 153 -24.24 45.31 -17.09
C GLN A 153 -25.32 45.19 -16.01
N VAL A 154 -26.51 45.76 -16.28
CA VAL A 154 -27.71 45.53 -15.46
C VAL A 154 -28.44 44.31 -16.01
N ASN A 155 -28.72 43.31 -15.17
CA ASN A 155 -29.41 42.10 -15.60
C ASN A 155 -30.91 42.36 -15.85
N GLY A 156 -31.22 42.93 -17.02
CA GLY A 156 -32.57 43.11 -17.54
C GLY A 156 -32.93 42.06 -18.60
N ASP A 157 -33.75 41.08 -18.22
CA ASP A 157 -34.64 40.24 -19.05
C ASP A 157 -34.08 39.73 -20.41
N GLN A 158 -33.45 38.54 -20.42
CA GLN A 158 -33.22 37.75 -21.64
C GLN A 158 -34.12 36.51 -21.67
N THR A 159 -35.41 36.70 -21.93
CA THR A 159 -36.21 35.69 -22.64
C THR A 159 -36.29 36.07 -24.12
N ASN A 160 -35.63 35.25 -24.96
CA ASN A 160 -35.74 35.12 -26.43
C ASN A 160 -34.47 35.44 -27.24
N LYS A 161 -33.70 34.38 -27.59
CA LYS A 161 -33.61 33.83 -28.96
C LYS A 161 -32.69 32.59 -29.03
N PRO A 162 -32.81 31.73 -30.06
CA PRO A 162 -32.81 30.28 -29.90
C PRO A 162 -31.48 29.58 -30.14
N HIS A 163 -31.43 28.37 -29.60
CA HIS A 163 -30.58 27.24 -29.97
C HIS A 163 -30.20 27.19 -31.46
N LYS A 164 -28.91 26.91 -31.72
CA LYS A 164 -28.50 26.12 -32.88
C LYS A 164 -27.83 24.84 -32.41
N GLU A 165 -28.57 23.76 -32.63
CA GLU A 165 -28.12 22.37 -32.60
C GLU A 165 -27.32 22.00 -33.87
N PRO A 166 -26.71 20.80 -33.93
CA PRO A 166 -25.57 20.46 -34.77
C PRO A 166 -25.95 19.90 -36.15
N GLU A 167 -25.07 20.07 -37.15
CA GLU A 167 -25.09 19.38 -38.45
C GLU A 167 -23.67 18.83 -38.68
N SER A 168 -23.41 17.52 -38.52
CA SER A 168 -23.71 16.35 -39.38
C SER A 168 -22.52 15.95 -40.26
N GLU A 169 -22.13 14.68 -40.11
CA GLU A 169 -21.04 13.96 -40.79
C GLU A 169 -21.20 13.87 -42.33
N ASN A 170 -20.07 13.95 -43.04
CA ASN A 170 -19.53 12.90 -43.93
C ASN A 170 -18.72 13.48 -45.09
N ASN A 171 -17.46 13.05 -45.20
CA ASN A 171 -16.96 12.34 -46.40
C ASN A 171 -15.57 11.73 -46.11
N LEU A 172 -15.50 10.42 -46.28
CA LEU A 172 -14.30 9.59 -46.33
C LEU A 172 -13.49 9.90 -47.60
N SER A 173 -12.16 9.98 -47.51
CA SER A 173 -11.23 8.93 -47.98
C SER A 173 -9.84 9.50 -48.34
N ASP A 174 -8.82 8.80 -47.82
CA ASP A 174 -7.61 8.34 -48.50
C ASP A 174 -6.21 8.89 -48.11
N VAL A 175 -5.32 7.92 -47.88
CA VAL A 175 -3.83 7.91 -47.87
C VAL A 175 -3.03 8.27 -46.59
N SER A 176 -2.74 7.21 -45.82
CA SER A 176 -1.48 6.76 -45.15
C SER A 176 -0.36 7.72 -44.68
N MET A 177 0.08 7.41 -43.44
CA MET A 177 1.44 7.43 -42.86
C MET A 177 2.34 8.67 -43.02
N LEU A 178 2.67 9.31 -41.89
CA LEU A 178 4.06 9.60 -41.52
C LEU A 178 4.23 9.70 -39.99
N VAL A 179 5.04 8.80 -39.47
CA VAL A 179 5.58 8.75 -38.10
C VAL A 179 6.54 9.92 -37.87
N ARG A 180 6.37 10.68 -36.78
CA ARG A 180 7.43 11.40 -36.03
C ARG A 180 6.97 11.45 -34.56
N ARG A 181 7.46 10.58 -33.67
CA ARG A 181 8.67 10.72 -32.82
C ARG A 181 8.86 12.16 -32.31
N ASP A 182 8.38 12.43 -31.11
CA ASP A 182 8.99 13.43 -30.25
C ASP A 182 9.79 12.71 -29.18
N THR A 183 11.07 13.07 -29.16
CA THR A 183 12.14 12.42 -28.43
C THR A 183 12.45 13.30 -27.25
N ASP A 184 12.37 12.72 -26.05
CA ASP A 184 12.91 13.28 -24.83
C ASP A 184 14.39 13.63 -25.00
N LEU A 185 14.75 14.86 -24.66
CA LEU A 185 16.14 15.24 -24.43
C LEU A 185 16.22 16.07 -23.15
N TYR A 186 16.69 15.41 -22.09
CA TYR A 186 17.50 16.06 -21.05
C TYR A 186 18.79 16.63 -21.67
N PRO A 187 19.36 17.65 -21.03
CA PRO A 187 20.79 17.64 -20.80
C PRO A 187 21.12 17.77 -19.31
N GLY A 188 22.07 16.95 -18.88
CA GLY A 188 22.60 16.93 -17.53
C GLY A 188 23.78 17.88 -17.29
N ARG A 189 23.92 18.19 -15.99
CA ARG A 189 25.09 18.64 -15.20
C ARG A 189 25.79 19.96 -15.54
N ILE A 190 25.79 20.86 -14.55
CA ILE A 190 26.97 21.59 -14.08
C ILE A 190 27.00 21.52 -12.55
N GLU A 191 28.15 21.12 -12.00
CA GLU A 191 28.51 21.11 -10.58
C GLU A 191 28.71 22.53 -10.02
N ASP A 192 28.40 22.65 -8.72
CA ASP A 192 29.02 23.52 -7.70
C ASP A 192 29.38 24.95 -8.07
N SER A 193 28.64 25.91 -7.50
CA SER A 193 29.11 26.78 -6.39
C SER A 193 28.21 28.02 -6.24
N ILE A 194 28.14 28.52 -5.00
CA ILE A 194 27.81 29.91 -4.57
C ILE A 194 26.38 30.16 -4.05
N GLU A 195 26.32 30.13 -2.70
CA GLU A 195 25.61 31.04 -1.78
C GLU A 195 24.08 31.02 -1.64
N GLY A 196 23.65 30.68 -0.42
CA GLY A 196 22.31 30.99 0.07
C GLY A 196 22.15 32.46 0.50
N SER A 197 20.94 32.99 0.33
CA SER A 197 20.17 33.66 1.40
C SER A 197 18.84 34.26 0.89
N SER A 198 17.82 34.06 1.73
CA SER A 198 16.63 34.88 2.00
C SER A 198 15.58 35.16 0.91
N THR A 199 14.41 34.54 1.11
CA THR A 199 13.12 35.21 1.41
C THR A 199 12.65 36.33 0.46
N ASP A 200 11.91 35.94 -0.59
CA ASP A 200 10.97 36.81 -1.30
C ASP A 200 9.54 36.30 -1.09
N MET A 201 8.65 37.19 -0.64
CA MET A 201 7.26 36.91 -0.26
C MET A 201 6.32 37.27 -1.43
N PRO A 202 5.60 36.32 -2.06
CA PRO A 202 4.53 36.62 -3.02
C PRO A 202 3.22 37.03 -2.33
N ARG A 203 2.42 37.85 -3.02
CA ARG A 203 1.57 38.90 -2.44
C ARG A 203 0.12 38.47 -2.14
N LEU A 204 -0.36 38.84 -0.94
CA LEU A 204 -1.76 38.91 -0.44
C LEU A 204 -2.82 39.48 -1.43
N VAL A 205 -2.38 40.06 -2.54
CA VAL A 205 -3.19 40.74 -3.57
C VAL A 205 -4.02 39.74 -4.39
N ASP A 206 -3.55 38.49 -4.53
CA ASP A 206 -4.26 37.46 -5.29
C ASP A 206 -5.32 36.72 -4.44
N PHE A 207 -5.10 36.65 -3.12
CA PHE A 207 -6.04 36.07 -2.13
C PHE A 207 -7.38 36.83 -2.06
N LEU A 208 -7.35 38.17 -2.10
CA LEU A 208 -8.56 39.00 -1.97
C LEU A 208 -9.40 39.04 -3.25
N ARG A 209 -8.79 38.75 -4.41
CA ARG A 209 -9.48 38.69 -5.71
C ARG A 209 -10.50 37.54 -5.78
N GLY A 210 -10.29 36.46 -5.01
CA GLY A 210 -11.14 35.27 -4.99
C GLY A 210 -12.39 35.36 -4.09
N ILE A 211 -12.39 36.25 -3.09
CA ILE A 211 -13.53 36.43 -2.15
C ILE A 211 -14.68 37.21 -2.81
N VAL A 212 -14.36 38.04 -3.80
CA VAL A 212 -15.25 39.00 -4.45
C VAL A 212 -16.17 38.36 -5.49
N TYR A 213 -15.79 37.21 -6.04
CA TYR A 213 -16.45 36.61 -7.21
C TYR A 213 -17.36 35.40 -6.91
N ASN A 214 -17.66 35.05 -5.65
CA ASN A 214 -18.46 33.84 -5.33
C ASN A 214 -19.54 34.06 -4.26
N SER A 215 -20.21 35.20 -4.31
CA SER A 215 -21.46 35.40 -3.58
C SER A 215 -22.68 35.34 -4.48
N HIS A 216 -22.80 34.29 -5.30
CA HIS A 216 -24.08 33.80 -5.80
C HIS A 216 -23.95 32.31 -6.20
N GLU A 217 -24.22 31.41 -5.25
CA GLU A 217 -25.27 30.39 -5.41
C GLU A 217 -25.42 29.51 -4.16
N ASN A 218 -26.69 29.25 -3.84
CA ASN A 218 -27.24 28.26 -2.90
C ASN A 218 -27.29 28.59 -1.40
N SER A 219 -28.37 29.31 -1.07
CA SER A 219 -29.12 29.21 0.18
C SER A 219 -29.58 27.77 0.45
N ASN A 220 -29.07 27.16 1.52
CA ASN A 220 -29.85 26.57 2.62
C ASN A 220 -29.00 25.61 3.46
N THR A 221 -28.37 26.13 4.52
CA THR A 221 -28.24 25.47 5.83
C THR A 221 -27.59 26.41 6.85
N GLY A 222 -28.35 26.77 7.89
CA GLY A 222 -27.82 27.02 9.25
C GLY A 222 -26.79 28.13 9.46
N GLY A 223 -27.27 29.38 9.55
CA GLY A 223 -26.55 30.60 9.92
C GLY A 223 -25.80 30.61 11.27
N GLN A 224 -24.64 29.94 11.37
CA GLN A 224 -23.69 30.15 12.49
C GLN A 224 -22.21 30.35 12.12
N SER A 225 -21.78 30.34 10.84
CA SER A 225 -20.34 30.37 10.49
C SER A 225 -19.82 31.64 9.79
N LEU A 226 -20.60 32.71 9.70
CA LEU A 226 -20.20 33.97 9.01
C LEU A 226 -19.63 35.06 9.95
N LYS A 227 -19.54 34.81 11.26
CA LYS A 227 -18.98 35.78 12.22
C LYS A 227 -17.44 35.78 12.30
N THR A 228 -16.76 34.84 11.65
CA THR A 228 -15.31 34.64 11.77
C THR A 228 -14.47 35.34 10.69
N LEU A 229 -15.03 35.64 9.50
CA LEU A 229 -14.29 36.36 8.45
C LEU A 229 -13.93 37.83 8.80
N PRO A 230 -14.78 38.62 9.47
CA PRO A 230 -14.42 39.98 9.88
C PRO A 230 -13.26 40.03 10.88
N GLN A 231 -13.03 38.94 11.64
CA GLN A 231 -11.95 38.85 12.63
C GLN A 231 -10.61 38.39 12.03
N VAL A 232 -10.58 37.85 10.81
CA VAL A 232 -9.34 37.34 10.18
C VAL A 232 -8.57 38.47 9.48
N ALA A 233 -9.26 39.51 8.99
CA ALA A 233 -8.62 40.70 8.41
C ALA A 233 -7.97 41.62 9.47
N GLU A 234 -8.23 41.42 10.76
CA GLU A 234 -7.67 42.21 11.87
C GLU A 234 -6.24 41.81 12.29
N TYR A 235 -5.64 40.74 11.75
CA TYR A 235 -4.43 40.13 12.37
C TYR A 235 -3.12 40.22 11.58
N MET A 236 -3.08 40.80 10.39
CA MET A 236 -1.79 41.08 9.74
C MET A 236 -1.21 42.38 10.26
N GLU A 237 -0.25 42.27 11.16
CA GLU A 237 0.39 43.46 11.71
C GLU A 237 1.22 44.17 10.63
N PRO A 238 1.06 45.50 10.50
CA PRO A 238 1.78 46.28 9.50
C PRO A 238 3.29 46.17 9.72
N LEU A 239 4.05 46.22 8.62
CA LEU A 239 5.51 46.29 8.65
C LEU A 239 5.93 47.62 9.30
N TYR A 240 6.68 47.56 10.40
CA TYR A 240 7.20 48.75 11.07
C TYR A 240 8.49 49.23 10.38
N ASP A 241 8.60 50.54 10.13
CA ASP A 241 9.78 51.15 9.50
C ASP A 241 11.10 50.81 10.22
N THR A 242 11.03 50.58 11.54
CA THR A 242 12.15 50.22 12.41
C THR A 242 12.72 48.83 12.14
N PHE A 243 11.99 47.97 11.42
CA PHE A 243 12.44 46.61 11.10
C PHE A 243 13.38 46.58 9.90
N PHE A 244 13.41 47.65 9.09
CA PHE A 244 14.23 47.71 7.89
C PHE A 244 15.66 48.11 8.20
N CYS A 245 16.60 47.36 7.62
CA CYS A 245 17.99 47.78 7.59
C CYS A 245 18.10 49.07 6.74
N PRO A 246 18.66 50.17 7.27
CA PRO A 246 18.75 51.43 6.53
C PRO A 246 19.57 51.33 5.23
N LEU A 247 20.47 50.36 5.13
CA LEU A 247 21.32 50.11 3.97
C LEU A 247 20.64 49.24 2.91
N THR A 248 20.10 48.07 3.28
CA THR A 248 19.52 47.12 2.30
C THR A 248 18.04 47.37 2.03
N LYS A 249 17.34 48.13 2.88
CA LYS A 249 15.89 48.32 2.82
C LYS A 249 15.10 47.00 2.88
N ARG A 250 15.69 45.96 3.48
CA ARG A 250 15.05 44.67 3.79
C ARG A 250 14.86 44.53 5.30
N VAL A 251 13.88 43.72 5.71
CA VAL A 251 13.66 43.36 7.13
C VAL A 251 14.93 42.70 7.67
N MET A 252 15.42 43.16 8.82
CA MET A 252 16.63 42.63 9.45
C MET A 252 16.38 41.20 9.97
N GLU A 253 17.33 40.30 9.74
CA GLU A 253 17.37 38.96 10.34
C GLU A 253 18.29 38.93 11.57
N ASP A 254 19.39 39.68 11.52
CA ASP A 254 20.29 39.84 12.67
C ASP A 254 20.61 41.32 12.93
N PRO A 255 19.68 42.04 13.60
CA PRO A 255 19.83 43.47 13.86
C PRO A 255 20.99 43.74 14.84
N VAL A 256 21.95 44.54 14.41
CA VAL A 256 23.08 45.03 15.22
C VAL A 256 23.11 46.54 15.28
N THR A 257 23.25 47.09 16.47
CA THR A 257 23.34 48.53 16.71
C THR A 257 24.80 48.94 16.79
N ILE A 258 25.15 49.98 16.03
CA ILE A 258 26.46 50.63 16.09
C ILE A 258 26.42 51.79 17.11
N GLU A 259 27.58 52.34 17.48
CA GLU A 259 27.70 53.42 18.48
C GLU A 259 26.79 54.63 18.21
N SER A 260 26.51 54.95 16.94
CA SER A 260 25.57 56.03 16.57
C SER A 260 24.10 55.77 16.95
N GLY A 261 23.78 54.60 17.52
CA GLY A 261 22.42 54.21 17.91
C GLY A 261 21.55 53.67 16.78
N ILE A 262 22.07 53.63 15.54
CA ILE A 262 21.35 53.07 14.38
C ILE A 262 21.59 51.57 14.28
N THR A 263 20.52 50.82 14.00
CA THR A 263 20.55 49.37 13.83
C THR A 263 20.60 48.99 12.35
N TYR A 264 21.45 48.03 12.02
CA TYR A 264 21.65 47.50 10.66
C TYR A 264 21.63 45.98 10.70
N GLU A 265 21.48 45.36 9.53
CA GLU A 265 21.74 43.93 9.35
C GLU A 265 23.24 43.65 9.54
N ARG A 266 23.60 42.65 10.37
CA ARG A 266 25.00 42.35 10.71
C ARG A 266 25.86 42.17 9.47
N ARG A 267 25.45 41.33 8.53
CA ARG A 267 26.26 41.01 7.34
C ARG A 267 26.61 42.27 6.54
N VAL A 268 25.67 43.20 6.46
CA VAL A 268 25.76 44.42 5.65
C VAL A 268 26.68 45.44 6.29
N ILE A 269 26.53 45.68 7.60
CA ILE A 269 27.35 46.67 8.29
C ILE A 269 28.79 46.18 8.51
N THR A 270 28.99 44.87 8.71
CA THR A 270 30.33 44.29 8.76
C THR A 270 31.06 44.45 7.43
N GLU A 271 30.37 44.19 6.32
CA GLU A 271 30.93 44.39 4.97
C GLU A 271 31.21 45.86 4.67
N TRP A 272 30.35 46.77 5.14
CA TRP A 272 30.58 48.22 5.03
C TRP A 272 31.85 48.65 5.79
N PHE A 273 32.03 48.16 7.02
CA PHE A 273 33.25 48.44 7.79
C PHE A 273 34.50 47.84 7.15
N ARG A 274 34.41 46.64 6.56
CA ARG A 274 35.51 46.02 5.82
C ARG A 274 35.92 46.85 4.60
N LYS A 275 34.96 47.27 3.77
CA LYS A 275 35.24 48.12 2.59
C LYS A 275 35.80 49.50 2.94
N SER A 276 35.46 50.03 4.11
CA SER A 276 35.96 51.32 4.57
C SER A 276 37.44 51.26 5.02
N GLU A 277 38.02 50.06 5.21
CA GLU A 277 39.45 49.89 5.58
C GLU A 277 40.41 50.16 4.42
N GLU A 278 39.95 50.09 3.17
CA GLU A 278 40.84 50.15 1.99
C GLU A 278 41.26 51.59 1.59
N GLY A 279 40.91 52.63 2.37
CA GLY A 279 41.31 54.00 2.03
C GLY A 279 41.02 55.18 2.97
N ALA A 280 40.48 55.00 4.18
CA ALA A 280 40.20 56.12 5.10
C ALA A 280 40.50 55.79 6.58
N GLU A 281 41.09 56.76 7.32
CA GLU A 281 41.38 56.63 8.76
C GLU A 281 40.12 56.80 9.65
N ASP A 282 39.06 57.42 9.14
CA ASP A 282 37.84 57.71 9.90
C ASP A 282 36.72 56.72 9.61
N ILE A 283 36.25 56.01 10.63
CA ILE A 283 35.07 55.14 10.54
C ILE A 283 33.83 56.02 10.65
N VAL A 284 32.92 55.98 9.67
CA VAL A 284 31.69 56.79 9.67
C VAL A 284 30.43 55.94 9.66
N CYS A 285 29.39 56.43 10.32
CA CYS A 285 28.05 55.85 10.23
C CYS A 285 27.51 55.99 8.80
N PRO A 286 27.12 54.89 8.13
CA PRO A 286 26.66 54.92 6.75
C PRO A 286 25.43 55.81 6.50
N MET A 287 24.57 55.99 7.50
CA MET A 287 23.34 56.76 7.36
C MET A 287 23.46 58.22 7.84
N THR A 288 24.22 58.47 8.90
CA THR A 288 24.33 59.82 9.50
C THR A 288 25.63 60.54 9.14
N GLY A 289 26.62 59.85 8.56
CA GLY A 289 27.95 60.39 8.28
C GLY A 289 28.79 60.70 9.53
N GLN A 290 28.29 60.37 10.73
CA GLN A 290 28.96 60.65 12.00
C GLN A 290 30.20 59.77 12.18
N ARG A 291 31.33 60.36 12.62
CA ARG A 291 32.54 59.60 12.99
C ARG A 291 32.27 58.72 14.22
N LEU A 292 32.62 57.45 14.12
CA LEU A 292 32.48 56.43 15.17
C LEU A 292 33.82 56.23 15.88
N LEU A 293 33.78 56.06 17.21
CA LEU A 293 34.96 55.82 18.03
C LEU A 293 35.33 54.33 18.08
N SER A 294 34.34 53.45 17.82
CA SER A 294 34.53 52.00 17.84
C SER A 294 33.76 51.29 16.73
N ARG A 295 34.30 50.14 16.29
CA ARG A 295 33.64 49.19 15.36
C ARG A 295 32.84 48.11 16.09
N ALA A 296 32.71 48.21 17.41
CA ALA A 296 31.97 47.24 18.20
C ALA A 296 30.50 47.21 17.75
N LEU A 297 30.04 46.03 17.33
CA LEU A 297 28.66 45.77 16.98
C LEU A 297 27.94 45.21 18.21
N SER A 298 26.93 45.92 18.69
CA SER A 298 26.07 45.41 19.77
C SER A 298 24.87 44.70 19.15
N THR A 299 24.69 43.41 19.43
CA THR A 299 23.52 42.66 18.96
C THR A 299 22.25 43.22 19.60
N ASN A 300 21.28 43.64 18.79
CA ASN A 300 20.01 44.15 19.28
C ASN A 300 19.01 42.99 19.46
N ILE A 301 19.17 42.27 20.58
CA ILE A 301 18.36 41.09 20.90
C ILE A 301 16.87 41.45 20.97
N ALA A 302 16.52 42.59 21.57
CA ALA A 302 15.13 43.03 21.70
C ALA A 302 14.45 43.25 20.34
N LEU A 303 15.13 43.92 19.40
CA LEU A 303 14.58 44.13 18.06
C LEU A 303 14.49 42.80 17.28
N LYS A 304 15.48 41.92 17.44
CA LYS A 304 15.46 40.59 16.85
C LYS A 304 14.24 39.79 17.30
N THR A 305 14.02 39.70 18.62
CA THR A 305 12.86 39.01 19.19
C THR A 305 11.54 39.63 18.71
N THR A 306 11.46 40.96 18.65
CA THR A 306 10.23 41.64 18.17
C THR A 306 9.93 41.34 16.70
N ILE A 307 10.97 41.31 15.85
CA ILE A 307 10.84 40.95 14.43
C ILE A 307 10.43 39.49 14.28
N ASP A 308 11.01 38.58 15.06
CA ASP A 308 10.71 37.15 15.00
C ASP A 308 9.27 36.86 15.48
N GLU A 309 8.82 37.47 16.59
CA GLU A 309 7.42 37.38 17.05
C GLU A 309 6.43 37.94 16.02
N TRP A 310 6.80 39.03 15.34
CA TRP A 310 5.99 39.61 14.27
C TRP A 310 5.89 38.70 13.05
N LYS A 311 6.99 38.05 12.66
CA LYS A 311 7.00 37.04 11.59
C LYS A 311 6.10 35.87 11.95
N GLU A 312 6.24 35.32 13.16
CA GLU A 312 5.43 34.19 13.64
C GLU A 312 3.93 34.52 13.66
N ARG A 313 3.55 35.70 14.18
CA ARG A 313 2.14 36.13 14.21
C ARG A 313 1.56 36.29 12.80
N ASN A 314 2.33 36.84 11.87
CA ASN A 314 1.90 37.00 10.49
C ASN A 314 1.85 35.67 9.73
N GLU A 315 2.77 34.74 9.97
CA GLU A 315 2.70 33.37 9.45
C GLU A 315 1.44 32.66 9.96
N ASN A 316 1.13 32.77 11.25
CA ASN A 316 -0.08 32.20 11.84
C ASN A 316 -1.36 32.83 11.28
N ALA A 317 -1.36 34.14 11.02
CA ALA A 317 -2.47 34.80 10.35
C ALA A 317 -2.65 34.25 8.92
N ARG A 318 -1.57 34.10 8.16
CA ARG A 318 -1.60 33.51 6.81
C ARG A 318 -2.09 32.06 6.79
N ILE A 319 -1.69 31.25 7.77
CA ILE A 319 -2.20 29.88 7.93
C ILE A 319 -3.72 29.90 8.13
N LYS A 320 -4.23 30.74 9.03
CA LYS A 320 -5.69 30.87 9.28
C LYS A 320 -6.45 31.31 8.03
N VAL A 321 -5.87 32.24 7.28
CA VAL A 321 -6.39 32.75 6.01
C VAL A 321 -6.49 31.64 4.96
N ALA A 322 -5.42 30.85 4.77
CA ALA A 322 -5.40 29.71 3.86
C ALA A 322 -6.38 28.60 4.30
N CYS A 323 -6.46 28.29 5.61
CA CYS A 323 -7.42 27.33 6.15
C CYS A 323 -8.87 27.81 5.95
N ALA A 324 -9.16 29.10 6.11
CA ALA A 324 -10.47 29.67 5.83
C ALA A 324 -10.83 29.54 4.34
N ALA A 325 -9.89 29.82 3.43
CA ALA A 325 -10.08 29.63 2.00
C ALA A 325 -10.43 28.18 1.63
N LEU A 326 -9.69 27.22 2.19
CA LEU A 326 -9.95 25.79 1.98
C LEU A 326 -11.28 25.35 2.59
N THR A 327 -11.71 25.95 3.69
CA THR A 327 -13.02 25.65 4.31
C THR A 327 -14.17 26.18 3.45
N LEU A 328 -14.02 27.38 2.88
CA LEU A 328 -15.03 28.01 2.02
C LEU A 328 -15.12 27.35 0.65
N GLY A 329 -13.99 26.90 0.08
CA GLY A 329 -13.94 26.08 -1.13
C GLY A 329 -14.62 26.70 -2.35
N SER A 330 -14.64 28.02 -2.47
CA SER A 330 -15.52 28.74 -3.40
C SER A 330 -15.08 28.67 -4.87
N SER A 331 -13.77 28.51 -5.17
CA SER A 331 -13.30 28.26 -6.53
C SER A 331 -12.11 27.31 -6.58
N LYS A 332 -11.91 26.62 -7.71
CA LYS A 332 -10.76 25.74 -7.95
C LYS A 332 -9.42 26.47 -7.82
N SER A 333 -9.35 27.72 -8.30
CA SER A 333 -8.15 28.55 -8.19
C SER A 333 -7.87 28.93 -6.74
N MET A 334 -8.89 29.28 -5.96
CA MET A 334 -8.72 29.60 -4.54
C MET A 334 -8.22 28.39 -3.75
N ILE A 335 -8.79 27.20 -4.01
CA ILE A 335 -8.34 25.96 -3.37
C ILE A 335 -6.88 25.68 -3.74
N PHE A 336 -6.53 25.77 -5.03
CA PHE A 336 -5.18 25.51 -5.49
C PHE A 336 -4.14 26.46 -4.87
N GLU A 337 -4.40 27.77 -4.87
CA GLU A 337 -3.51 28.75 -4.26
C GLU A 337 -3.40 28.56 -2.75
N ALA A 338 -4.51 28.26 -2.06
CA ALA A 338 -4.50 28.00 -0.63
C ALA A 338 -3.70 26.73 -0.26
N LEU A 339 -3.75 25.68 -1.09
CA LEU A 339 -2.93 24.48 -0.92
C LEU A 339 -1.44 24.78 -1.09
N LYS A 340 -1.08 25.56 -2.11
CA LYS A 340 0.31 26.03 -2.35
C LYS A 340 0.82 26.92 -1.24
N ASP A 341 -0.01 27.84 -0.74
CA ASP A 341 0.32 28.69 0.40
C ASP A 341 0.59 27.85 1.64
N LEU A 342 -0.24 26.85 1.95
CA LEU A 342 -0.01 25.95 3.08
C LEU A 342 1.32 25.20 2.93
N GLN A 343 1.64 24.66 1.76
CA GLN A 343 2.92 23.98 1.53
C GLN A 343 4.12 24.91 1.79
N GLN A 344 4.03 26.17 1.35
CA GLN A 344 5.11 27.13 1.56
C GLN A 344 5.26 27.57 3.01
N LEU A 345 4.15 27.60 3.77
CA LEU A 345 4.13 28.02 5.18
C LEU A 345 4.55 26.89 6.13
N CYS A 346 4.36 25.61 5.76
CA CYS A 346 4.65 24.44 6.59
C CYS A 346 6.15 24.07 6.65
N ARG A 347 7.02 25.05 6.94
CA ARG A 347 8.49 24.86 6.99
C ARG A 347 9.01 24.42 8.36
N THR A 348 8.27 24.71 9.42
CA THR A 348 8.68 24.46 10.80
C THR A 348 7.68 23.52 11.49
N SER A 349 8.13 22.74 12.48
CA SER A 349 7.22 21.87 13.27
C SER A 349 6.10 22.68 13.95
N GLN A 350 6.39 23.92 14.37
CA GLN A 350 5.38 24.81 14.97
C GLN A 350 4.30 25.22 13.95
N SER A 351 4.69 25.55 12.71
CA SER A 351 3.73 25.88 11.65
C SER A 351 2.83 24.68 11.31
N LYS A 352 3.38 23.47 11.26
CA LYS A 352 2.63 22.22 11.04
C LYS A 352 1.64 21.97 12.17
N ALA A 353 2.07 22.08 13.42
CA ALA A 353 1.21 21.96 14.59
C ALA A 353 0.06 22.99 14.57
N ASN A 354 0.33 24.24 14.18
CA ASN A 354 -0.70 25.27 14.04
C ASN A 354 -1.72 24.91 12.96
N VAL A 355 -1.29 24.36 11.82
CA VAL A 355 -2.19 23.87 10.78
C VAL A 355 -3.04 22.69 11.30
N HIS A 356 -2.44 21.73 11.99
CA HIS A 356 -3.15 20.59 12.60
C HIS A 356 -4.21 21.04 13.61
N ASN A 357 -3.87 22.01 14.46
CA ASN A 357 -4.79 22.61 15.45
C ASN A 357 -6.00 23.32 14.83
N THR A 358 -5.93 23.72 13.55
CA THR A 358 -7.09 24.27 12.83
C THR A 358 -8.10 23.22 12.36
N GLY A 359 -7.77 21.92 12.46
CA GLY A 359 -8.64 20.82 12.02
C GLY A 359 -8.74 20.66 10.49
N ILE A 360 -7.87 21.34 9.73
CA ILE A 360 -7.95 21.39 8.27
C ILE A 360 -7.68 20.04 7.59
N VAL A 361 -6.98 19.12 8.27
CA VAL A 361 -6.64 17.79 7.73
C VAL A 361 -7.90 17.04 7.26
N SER A 362 -9.00 17.13 8.02
CA SER A 362 -10.28 16.52 7.63
C SER A 362 -10.83 17.06 6.30
N ILE A 363 -10.66 18.37 6.06
CA ILE A 363 -11.09 19.06 4.83
C ILE A 363 -10.15 18.68 3.68
N LEU A 364 -8.84 18.59 3.93
CA LEU A 364 -7.87 18.11 2.94
C LEU A 364 -8.19 16.69 2.49
N VAL A 365 -8.51 15.78 3.40
CA VAL A 365 -8.92 14.41 3.03
C VAL A 365 -10.16 14.41 2.14
N ARG A 366 -11.13 15.31 2.36
CA ARG A 366 -12.29 15.47 1.48
C ARG A 366 -11.89 15.98 0.07
N TYR A 367 -10.85 16.80 -0.04
CA TYR A 367 -10.34 17.26 -1.34
C TYR A 367 -9.60 16.17 -2.14
N LEU A 368 -9.20 15.07 -1.51
CA LEU A 368 -8.67 13.90 -2.23
C LEU A 368 -9.74 13.21 -3.11
N GLU A 369 -11.03 13.42 -2.83
CA GLU A 369 -12.14 12.91 -3.65
C GLU A 369 -12.66 13.94 -4.67
N TYR A 370 -12.00 15.10 -4.77
CA TYR A 370 -12.41 16.17 -5.66
C TYR A 370 -12.30 15.75 -7.14
N GLN A 371 -13.20 16.22 -8.01
CA GLN A 371 -13.22 15.80 -9.43
C GLN A 371 -11.95 16.20 -10.18
N ASP A 372 -11.34 17.32 -9.81
CA ASP A 372 -10.16 17.87 -10.47
C ASP A 372 -8.87 17.16 -10.04
N ARG A 373 -8.15 16.61 -11.02
CA ARG A 373 -6.90 15.86 -10.81
C ARG A 373 -5.79 16.70 -10.21
N LYS A 374 -5.70 17.98 -10.61
CA LYS A 374 -4.65 18.89 -10.09
C LYS A 374 -4.87 19.16 -8.62
N ILE A 375 -6.12 19.37 -8.21
CA ILE A 375 -6.46 19.58 -6.79
C ILE A 375 -6.16 18.31 -5.98
N ARG A 376 -6.50 17.12 -6.47
CA ARG A 376 -6.16 15.87 -5.76
C ARG A 376 -4.65 15.70 -5.59
N HIS A 377 -3.87 15.92 -6.65
CA HIS A 377 -2.41 15.89 -6.59
C HIS A 377 -1.87 16.91 -5.57
N GLU A 378 -2.30 18.17 -5.68
CA GLU A 378 -1.83 19.24 -4.81
C GLU A 378 -2.23 19.02 -3.34
N THR A 379 -3.41 18.47 -3.11
CA THR A 379 -3.90 18.11 -1.77
C THR A 379 -3.05 16.99 -1.17
N MET A 380 -2.70 15.96 -1.95
CA MET A 380 -1.83 14.87 -1.51
C MET A 380 -0.43 15.39 -1.17
N GLU A 381 0.09 16.32 -1.96
CA GLU A 381 1.37 16.99 -1.71
C GLU A 381 1.34 17.80 -0.41
N THR A 382 0.26 18.57 -0.18
CA THR A 382 0.07 19.31 1.07
C THR A 382 0.00 18.36 2.27
N LEU A 383 -0.73 17.25 2.16
CA LEU A 383 -0.79 16.23 3.20
C LEU A 383 0.58 15.61 3.49
N ARG A 384 1.41 15.36 2.46
CA ARG A 384 2.79 14.88 2.64
C ARG A 384 3.63 15.88 3.43
N VAL A 385 3.61 17.16 3.07
CA VAL A 385 4.38 18.20 3.77
C VAL A 385 3.95 18.32 5.24
N LEU A 386 2.66 18.14 5.53
CA LEU A 386 2.13 18.22 6.89
C LEU A 386 2.56 17.05 7.80
N VAL A 387 2.88 15.88 7.24
CA VAL A 387 3.31 14.69 8.01
C VAL A 387 4.81 14.44 7.99
N GLU A 388 5.54 15.14 7.12
CA GLU A 388 7.00 15.04 7.01
C GLU A 388 7.66 15.40 8.34
N ASP A 389 8.40 14.46 8.92
CA ASP A 389 9.07 14.58 10.22
C ASP A 389 8.15 15.07 11.38
N ASP A 390 6.84 14.79 11.33
CA ASP A 390 5.86 15.23 12.32
C ASP A 390 4.98 14.07 12.85
N GLU A 391 5.36 13.53 14.02
CA GLU A 391 4.63 12.41 14.66
C GLU A 391 3.18 12.77 14.99
N HIS A 392 2.91 14.02 15.38
CA HIS A 392 1.56 14.46 15.72
C HIS A 392 0.64 14.49 14.49
N GLY A 393 1.12 15.04 13.37
CA GLY A 393 0.41 15.00 12.10
C GLY A 393 0.18 13.59 11.59
N GLN A 394 1.15 12.70 11.77
CA GLN A 394 1.01 11.28 11.43
C GLN A 394 -0.10 10.60 12.24
N GLU A 395 -0.23 10.89 13.54
CA GLU A 395 -1.33 10.38 14.39
C GLU A 395 -2.71 10.90 13.93
N ILE A 396 -2.79 12.18 13.56
CA ILE A 396 -4.03 12.76 13.04
C ILE A 396 -4.42 12.07 11.73
N ILE A 397 -3.47 11.91 10.81
CA ILE A 397 -3.69 11.24 9.52
C ILE A 397 -4.04 9.78 9.71
N ALA A 398 -3.46 9.11 10.70
CA ALA A 398 -3.83 7.75 11.06
C ALA A 398 -5.35 7.65 11.21
N ASN A 399 -6.01 8.59 11.87
CA ASN A 399 -7.45 8.53 12.13
C ASN A 399 -8.35 8.93 10.93
N THR A 400 -7.79 9.09 9.73
CA THR A 400 -8.52 9.51 8.52
C THR A 400 -8.50 8.43 7.43
N ASN A 401 -9.26 8.65 6.35
CA ASN A 401 -9.26 7.79 5.15
C ASN A 401 -8.17 8.17 4.13
N ALA A 402 -7.15 8.93 4.55
CA ALA A 402 -6.10 9.41 3.66
C ALA A 402 -5.27 8.26 3.06
N ILE A 403 -4.99 7.23 3.87
CA ILE A 403 -4.16 6.07 3.46
C ILE A 403 -4.91 5.24 2.41
N GLU A 404 -6.19 4.95 2.64
CA GLU A 404 -7.05 4.21 1.71
C GLU A 404 -7.22 4.97 0.39
N THR A 405 -7.36 6.30 0.46
CA THR A 405 -7.46 7.16 -0.72
C THR A 405 -6.15 7.22 -1.49
N ALA A 406 -5.01 7.34 -0.80
CA ALA A 406 -3.69 7.27 -1.43
C ALA A 406 -3.46 5.94 -2.14
N MET A 407 -3.83 4.81 -1.51
CA MET A 407 -3.78 3.48 -2.13
C MET A 407 -4.63 3.40 -3.40
N LYS A 408 -5.84 3.98 -3.39
CA LYS A 408 -6.67 4.07 -4.60
C LYS A 408 -6.03 4.93 -5.69
N MET A 409 -5.37 6.03 -5.32
CA MET A 409 -4.67 6.92 -6.26
C MET A 409 -3.45 6.26 -6.92
N LEU A 410 -2.85 5.22 -6.31
CA LEU A 410 -1.81 4.42 -6.96
C LEU A 410 -2.30 3.72 -8.23
N SER A 411 -3.60 3.43 -8.33
CA SER A 411 -4.22 2.84 -9.52
C SER A 411 -4.58 3.85 -10.61
N SER A 412 -4.24 5.14 -10.46
CA SER A 412 -4.54 6.16 -11.46
C SER A 412 -3.68 5.99 -12.73
N ASP A 413 -4.26 6.30 -13.89
CA ASP A 413 -3.53 6.34 -15.17
C ASP A 413 -2.54 7.53 -15.24
N HIS A 414 -2.60 8.47 -14.30
CA HIS A 414 -1.81 9.71 -14.31
C HIS A 414 -0.59 9.61 -13.41
N HIS A 415 0.60 9.77 -13.98
CA HIS A 415 1.87 9.72 -13.24
C HIS A 415 1.91 10.70 -12.06
N SER A 416 1.41 11.93 -12.21
CA SER A 416 1.45 12.93 -11.14
C SER A 416 0.66 12.53 -9.89
N GLU A 417 -0.50 11.90 -10.05
CA GLU A 417 -1.31 11.43 -8.92
C GLU A 417 -0.66 10.22 -8.25
N ARG A 418 -0.13 9.28 -9.04
CA ARG A 418 0.61 8.12 -8.52
C ARG A 418 1.87 8.54 -7.77
N HIS A 419 2.62 9.49 -8.30
CA HIS A 419 3.85 10.01 -7.70
C HIS A 419 3.58 10.70 -6.38
N ALA A 420 2.55 11.56 -6.31
CA ALA A 420 2.16 12.19 -5.05
C ALA A 420 1.70 11.15 -4.01
N ALA A 421 0.89 10.18 -4.42
CA ALA A 421 0.39 9.13 -3.53
C ALA A 421 1.52 8.23 -3.00
N VAL A 422 2.45 7.79 -3.84
CA VAL A 422 3.57 6.95 -3.41
C VAL A 422 4.53 7.73 -2.51
N SER A 423 4.80 9.01 -2.78
CA SER A 423 5.62 9.85 -1.91
C SER A 423 4.96 10.08 -0.54
N PHE A 424 3.64 10.29 -0.51
CA PHE A 424 2.90 10.38 0.74
C PHE A 424 2.97 9.09 1.57
N LEU A 425 2.70 7.94 0.94
CA LEU A 425 2.78 6.64 1.60
C LEU A 425 4.19 6.30 2.06
N LEU A 426 5.23 6.70 1.32
CA LEU A 426 6.61 6.55 1.75
C LEU A 426 6.89 7.31 3.04
N GLU A 427 6.44 8.56 3.13
CA GLU A 427 6.60 9.36 4.34
C GLU A 427 5.91 8.70 5.54
N LEU A 428 4.67 8.27 5.37
CA LEU A 428 3.94 7.56 6.43
C LEU A 428 4.60 6.22 6.81
N SER A 429 5.18 5.49 5.85
CA SER A 429 5.83 4.21 6.10
C SER A 429 7.10 4.30 6.95
N LYS A 430 7.68 5.49 7.11
CA LYS A 430 8.81 5.69 8.05
C LYS A 430 8.37 5.51 9.51
N SER A 431 7.08 5.69 9.79
CA SER A 431 6.50 5.56 11.12
C SER A 431 6.04 4.14 11.39
N ARG A 432 6.52 3.55 12.50
CA ARG A 432 6.22 2.16 12.86
C ARG A 432 4.72 1.92 13.10
N THR A 433 4.00 2.90 13.63
CA THR A 433 2.56 2.79 13.94
C THR A 433 1.70 2.76 12.68
N LEU A 434 2.11 3.50 11.65
CA LEU A 434 1.38 3.59 10.39
C LEU A 434 1.65 2.41 9.45
N CYS A 435 2.78 1.72 9.60
CA CYS A 435 3.09 0.53 8.81
C CYS A 435 1.99 -0.54 8.90
N GLU A 436 1.45 -0.82 10.10
CA GLU A 436 0.36 -1.78 10.27
C GLU A 436 -0.87 -1.36 9.44
N ARG A 437 -1.23 -0.08 9.51
CA ARG A 437 -2.42 0.44 8.82
C ARG A 437 -2.25 0.43 7.31
N ILE A 438 -1.10 0.86 6.80
CA ILE A 438 -0.77 0.82 5.37
C ILE A 438 -0.89 -0.61 4.82
N GLY A 439 -0.36 -1.59 5.54
CA GLY A 439 -0.41 -2.99 5.12
C GLY A 439 -1.80 -3.63 5.25
N SER A 440 -2.61 -3.17 6.21
CA SER A 440 -3.99 -3.64 6.40
C SER A 440 -4.98 -3.21 5.30
N VAL A 441 -4.62 -2.23 4.45
CA VAL A 441 -5.49 -1.78 3.37
C VAL A 441 -5.68 -2.91 2.36
N ALA A 442 -6.94 -3.30 2.14
CA ALA A 442 -7.29 -4.38 1.21
C ALA A 442 -6.71 -4.13 -0.20
N GLY A 443 -5.86 -5.04 -0.67
CA GLY A 443 -5.21 -4.94 -1.97
C GLY A 443 -4.04 -3.94 -2.04
N GLY A 444 -3.74 -3.20 -0.97
CA GLY A 444 -2.65 -2.22 -0.92
C GLY A 444 -1.27 -2.85 -1.13
N ILE A 445 -1.00 -3.96 -0.44
CA ILE A 445 0.27 -4.70 -0.60
C ILE A 445 0.40 -5.28 -2.01
N LEU A 446 -0.68 -5.84 -2.59
CA LEU A 446 -0.67 -6.32 -3.96
C LEU A 446 -0.34 -5.18 -4.94
N MET A 447 -0.96 -4.01 -4.77
CA MET A 447 -0.69 -2.83 -5.59
C MET A 447 0.79 -2.45 -5.54
N LEU A 448 1.37 -2.32 -4.34
CA LEU A 448 2.79 -2.01 -4.17
C LEU A 448 3.72 -3.07 -4.80
N ILE A 449 3.38 -4.36 -4.69
CA ILE A 449 4.13 -5.46 -5.33
C ILE A 449 4.05 -5.32 -6.86
N THR A 450 2.86 -5.10 -7.41
CA THR A 450 2.69 -4.94 -8.87
C THR A 450 3.41 -3.70 -9.40
N MET A 451 3.48 -2.62 -8.63
CA MET A 451 4.24 -1.41 -8.98
C MET A 451 5.76 -1.66 -8.95
N LYS A 452 6.25 -2.44 -7.97
CA LYS A 452 7.67 -2.81 -7.86
C LYS A 452 8.10 -3.76 -8.98
N LEU A 453 7.25 -4.72 -9.37
CA LEU A 453 7.55 -5.76 -10.35
C LEU A 453 7.09 -5.42 -11.77
N GLY A 454 6.33 -4.35 -11.96
CA GLY A 454 5.80 -3.93 -13.25
C GLY A 454 6.88 -3.47 -14.23
N ASP A 455 6.57 -3.54 -15.53
CA ASP A 455 7.49 -3.14 -16.61
C ASP A 455 7.83 -1.64 -16.53
N SER A 456 9.08 -1.34 -16.85
CA SER A 456 9.92 -0.18 -16.49
C SER A 456 9.47 1.23 -16.91
N ALA A 457 8.19 1.48 -17.17
CA ALA A 457 7.72 2.80 -17.60
C ALA A 457 7.82 3.87 -16.50
N ASP A 458 7.84 3.47 -15.22
CA ASP A 458 7.85 4.41 -14.09
C ASP A 458 8.82 3.96 -12.98
N ALA A 459 10.12 4.10 -13.26
CA ALA A 459 11.21 3.72 -12.35
C ALA A 459 11.08 4.38 -10.97
N PHE A 460 10.60 5.63 -10.92
CA PHE A 460 10.36 6.36 -9.68
C PHE A 460 9.36 5.62 -8.78
N THR A 461 8.21 5.23 -9.33
CA THR A 461 7.20 4.50 -8.53
C THR A 461 7.68 3.12 -8.10
N ALA A 462 8.44 2.41 -8.94
CA ALA A 462 8.96 1.09 -8.61
C ALA A 462 9.99 1.14 -7.47
N GLU A 463 10.90 2.11 -7.50
CA GLU A 463 11.87 2.35 -6.43
C GLU A 463 11.16 2.68 -5.11
N LYS A 464 10.25 3.66 -5.14
CA LYS A 464 9.52 4.13 -3.94
C LYS A 464 8.59 3.05 -3.37
N ALA A 465 7.91 2.27 -4.21
CA ALA A 465 7.12 1.12 -3.76
C ALA A 465 8.00 0.05 -3.11
N GLY A 466 9.23 -0.16 -3.63
CA GLY A 466 10.22 -1.03 -3.01
C GLY A 466 10.66 -0.57 -1.64
N GLU A 467 10.90 0.74 -1.46
CA GLU A 467 11.21 1.34 -0.15
C GLU A 467 10.05 1.22 0.85
N ILE A 468 8.81 1.50 0.41
CA ILE A 468 7.61 1.33 1.25
C ILE A 468 7.51 -0.11 1.71
N LEU A 469 7.54 -1.08 0.79
CA LEU A 469 7.46 -2.51 1.14
C LEU A 469 8.53 -2.89 2.16
N LYS A 470 9.77 -2.42 1.99
CA LYS A 470 10.86 -2.66 2.94
C LYS A 470 10.55 -2.08 4.33
N ASN A 471 9.98 -0.88 4.41
CA ASN A 471 9.59 -0.27 5.68
C ASN A 471 8.45 -1.03 6.36
N LEU A 472 7.51 -1.58 5.58
CA LEU A 472 6.39 -2.38 6.08
C LEU A 472 6.80 -3.71 6.71
N GLU A 473 7.99 -4.23 6.39
CA GLU A 473 8.54 -5.48 6.95
C GLU A 473 8.77 -5.41 8.48
N GLN A 474 8.72 -4.21 9.08
CA GLN A 474 8.80 -4.04 10.53
C GLN A 474 7.62 -4.70 11.29
N TYR A 475 6.55 -5.07 10.58
CA TYR A 475 5.36 -5.69 11.17
C TYR A 475 5.14 -7.11 10.57
N PRO A 476 5.04 -8.17 11.40
CA PRO A 476 4.90 -9.55 10.93
C PRO A 476 3.71 -9.80 10.00
N GLU A 477 2.53 -9.26 10.32
CA GLU A 477 1.33 -9.43 9.48
C GLU A 477 1.50 -8.84 8.07
N ASN A 478 2.26 -7.75 7.93
CA ASN A 478 2.55 -7.20 6.61
C ASN A 478 3.41 -8.15 5.78
N ILE A 479 4.38 -8.84 6.41
CA ILE A 479 5.18 -9.86 5.73
C ILE A 479 4.32 -11.05 5.31
N ARG A 480 3.36 -11.46 6.16
CA ARG A 480 2.36 -12.48 5.80
C ARG A 480 1.60 -12.07 4.54
N PHE A 481 1.03 -10.87 4.51
CA PHE A 481 0.29 -10.37 3.35
C PHE A 481 1.18 -10.27 2.10
N MET A 482 2.46 -9.88 2.24
CA MET A 482 3.41 -9.89 1.11
C MET A 482 3.61 -11.30 0.56
N ALA A 483 3.78 -12.29 1.44
CA ALA A 483 3.98 -13.68 1.08
C ALA A 483 2.73 -14.29 0.42
N GLU A 484 1.53 -14.00 0.91
CA GLU A 484 0.25 -14.40 0.30
C GLU A 484 0.07 -13.81 -1.11
N ASN A 485 0.66 -12.64 -1.38
CA ASN A 485 0.67 -12.00 -2.70
C ASN A 485 1.91 -12.38 -3.55
N GLY A 486 2.66 -13.41 -3.16
CA GLY A 486 3.76 -14.00 -3.94
C GLY A 486 5.16 -13.43 -3.67
N LEU A 487 5.29 -12.41 -2.80
CA LEU A 487 6.60 -11.86 -2.41
C LEU A 487 7.13 -12.60 -1.17
N LEU A 488 7.78 -13.76 -1.38
CA LEU A 488 8.28 -14.62 -0.30
C LEU A 488 9.61 -14.18 0.31
N GLU A 489 10.42 -13.39 -0.40
CA GLU A 489 11.79 -13.04 0.03
C GLU A 489 11.85 -12.37 1.42
N PRO A 490 10.97 -11.41 1.79
CA PRO A 490 10.94 -10.85 3.14
C PRO A 490 10.66 -11.88 4.24
N LEU A 491 9.76 -12.82 3.98
CA LEU A 491 9.43 -13.90 4.92
C LEU A 491 10.64 -14.80 5.13
N LEU A 492 11.31 -15.22 4.05
CA LEU A 492 12.47 -16.10 4.13
C LEU A 492 13.66 -15.43 4.81
N ARG A 493 13.94 -14.16 4.51
CA ARG A 493 15.01 -13.40 5.18
C ARG A 493 14.76 -13.30 6.69
N ASN A 494 13.55 -12.92 7.09
CA ASN A 494 13.20 -12.82 8.51
C ASN A 494 13.16 -14.18 9.22
N LEU A 495 12.89 -15.28 8.51
CA LEU A 495 12.99 -16.64 9.03
C LEU A 495 14.45 -17.09 9.26
N ILE A 496 15.41 -16.58 8.47
CA ILE A 496 16.82 -16.94 8.58
C ILE A 496 17.55 -16.04 9.58
N GLU A 497 17.34 -14.73 9.50
CA GLU A 497 18.13 -13.71 10.20
C GLU A 497 17.37 -13.02 11.35
N GLY A 498 16.05 -13.21 11.47
CA GLY A 498 15.21 -12.53 12.46
C GLY A 498 15.42 -13.02 13.90
N SER A 499 14.78 -12.33 14.85
CA SER A 499 14.70 -12.74 16.26
C SER A 499 13.92 -14.05 16.43
N GLU A 500 14.05 -14.73 17.56
CA GLU A 500 13.31 -15.98 17.81
C GLU A 500 11.78 -15.80 17.70
N GLU A 501 11.26 -14.64 18.10
CA GLU A 501 9.85 -14.25 17.96
C GLU A 501 9.48 -14.10 16.48
N MET A 502 10.28 -13.36 15.70
CA MET A 502 10.07 -13.17 14.28
C MET A 502 10.12 -14.51 13.53
N GLN A 503 11.10 -15.36 13.83
CA GLN A 503 11.26 -16.68 13.22
C GLN A 503 10.06 -17.58 13.49
N MET A 504 9.53 -17.55 14.72
CA MET A 504 8.33 -18.30 15.09
C MET A 504 7.11 -17.85 14.28
N GLU A 505 6.88 -16.54 14.15
CA GLU A 505 5.79 -15.99 13.33
C GLU A 505 5.96 -16.35 11.85
N MET A 506 7.17 -16.13 11.28
CA MET A 506 7.45 -16.47 9.87
C MET A 506 7.27 -17.97 9.59
N GLY A 507 7.69 -18.82 10.53
CA GLY A 507 7.48 -20.27 10.45
C GLY A 507 6.00 -20.64 10.52
N SER A 508 5.21 -19.92 11.34
CA SER A 508 3.76 -20.12 11.44
C SER A 508 3.08 -19.77 10.12
N TYR A 509 3.36 -18.58 9.57
CA TYR A 509 2.81 -18.14 8.29
C TYR A 509 3.21 -19.08 7.14
N LEU A 510 4.46 -19.53 7.09
CA LEU A 510 4.92 -20.47 6.08
C LEU A 510 4.18 -21.82 6.16
N GLY A 511 3.77 -22.24 7.35
CA GLY A 511 2.94 -23.42 7.55
C GLY A 511 1.48 -23.26 7.10
N GLU A 512 0.98 -22.03 7.02
CA GLU A 512 -0.41 -21.69 6.66
C GLU A 512 -0.57 -21.30 5.19
N ILE A 513 0.43 -20.64 4.59
CA ILE A 513 0.39 -20.17 3.21
C ILE A 513 0.33 -21.36 2.25
N VAL A 514 -0.52 -21.25 1.23
CA VAL A 514 -0.62 -22.25 0.17
C VAL A 514 0.48 -22.02 -0.85
N LEU A 515 1.52 -22.85 -0.77
CA LEU A 515 2.65 -22.82 -1.70
C LEU A 515 2.36 -23.68 -2.94
N ASN A 516 2.70 -23.16 -4.13
CA ASN A 516 2.76 -23.95 -5.36
C ASN A 516 4.05 -24.79 -5.42
N ASP A 517 4.16 -25.71 -6.37
CA ASP A 517 5.31 -26.63 -6.43
C ASP A 517 6.66 -25.93 -6.61
N ASP A 518 6.73 -24.86 -7.43
CA ASP A 518 7.96 -24.09 -7.67
C ASP A 518 8.39 -23.28 -6.44
N THR A 519 7.44 -22.64 -5.75
CA THR A 519 7.70 -21.91 -4.50
C THR A 519 8.09 -22.86 -3.38
N LYS A 520 7.52 -24.07 -3.31
CA LYS A 520 7.96 -25.10 -2.35
C LYS A 520 9.43 -25.46 -2.56
N LEU A 521 9.89 -25.59 -3.81
CA LEU A 521 11.30 -25.85 -4.11
C LEU A 521 12.19 -24.69 -3.68
N TYR A 522 11.81 -23.47 -4.04
CA TYR A 522 12.53 -22.26 -3.65
C TYR A 522 12.66 -22.09 -2.12
N VAL A 523 11.56 -22.31 -1.40
CA VAL A 523 11.54 -22.28 0.07
C VAL A 523 12.42 -23.38 0.65
N ALA A 524 12.39 -24.59 0.10
CA ALA A 524 13.24 -25.70 0.57
C ALA A 524 14.73 -25.35 0.44
N GLU A 525 15.17 -24.76 -0.68
CA GLU A 525 16.57 -24.39 -0.88
C GLU A 525 17.07 -23.31 0.07
N ARG A 526 16.20 -22.37 0.48
CA ARG A 526 16.60 -21.23 1.32
C ARG A 526 16.41 -21.47 2.82
N ALA A 527 15.29 -22.08 3.24
CA ALA A 527 14.84 -22.08 4.63
C ALA A 527 15.03 -23.41 5.38
N SER A 528 15.37 -24.51 4.70
CA SER A 528 15.44 -25.84 5.34
C SER A 528 16.35 -25.88 6.56
N ALA A 529 17.56 -25.32 6.47
CA ALA A 529 18.52 -25.31 7.59
C ALA A 529 17.98 -24.55 8.82
N SER A 530 17.35 -23.39 8.61
CA SER A 530 16.76 -22.59 9.68
C SER A 530 15.57 -23.28 10.34
N LEU A 531 14.67 -23.87 9.54
CA LEU A 531 13.53 -24.62 10.07
C LEU A 531 13.97 -25.86 10.87
N ILE A 532 14.99 -26.58 10.40
CA ILE A 532 15.55 -27.74 11.11
C ILE A 532 16.18 -27.29 12.45
N LYS A 533 16.91 -26.17 12.46
CA LYS A 533 17.45 -25.57 13.68
C LYS A 533 16.33 -25.20 14.66
N MET A 534 15.24 -24.59 14.18
CA MET A 534 14.07 -24.27 14.99
C MET A 534 13.41 -25.51 15.61
N VAL A 535 13.33 -26.63 14.89
CA VAL A 535 12.86 -27.91 15.46
C VAL A 535 13.81 -28.41 16.55
N HIS A 536 15.12 -28.33 16.33
CA HIS A 536 16.11 -28.89 17.24
C HIS A 536 16.26 -28.08 18.55
N SER A 537 16.30 -26.75 18.48
CA SER A 537 16.62 -25.89 19.63
C SER A 537 15.51 -24.91 20.05
N GLY A 538 14.38 -24.86 19.34
CA GLY A 538 13.30 -23.93 19.63
C GLY A 538 12.46 -24.31 20.84
N ASN A 539 11.68 -23.34 21.34
CA ASN A 539 10.64 -23.59 22.33
C ASN A 539 9.44 -24.35 21.70
N THR A 540 8.47 -24.76 22.51
CA THR A 540 7.32 -25.58 22.08
C THR A 540 6.48 -24.93 20.97
N LEU A 541 6.29 -23.60 21.00
CA LEU A 541 5.56 -22.87 19.96
C LEU A 541 6.38 -22.77 18.67
N THR A 542 7.65 -22.38 18.77
CA THR A 542 8.59 -22.30 17.63
C THR A 542 8.72 -23.64 16.93
N ARG A 543 8.84 -24.74 17.70
CA ARG A 543 8.88 -26.11 17.17
C ARG A 543 7.59 -26.46 16.44
N LYS A 544 6.43 -26.13 17.00
CA LYS A 544 5.12 -26.39 16.37
C LYS A 544 5.00 -25.70 15.01
N SER A 545 5.40 -24.44 14.95
CA SER A 545 5.42 -23.65 13.71
C SER A 545 6.39 -24.25 12.69
N ALA A 546 7.60 -24.62 13.11
CA ALA A 546 8.59 -25.22 12.24
C ALA A 546 8.14 -26.59 11.69
N PHE A 547 7.50 -27.44 12.50
CA PHE A 547 6.94 -28.71 12.04
C PHE A 547 5.85 -28.54 10.98
N LYS A 548 4.94 -27.57 11.17
CA LYS A 548 3.92 -27.25 10.17
C LYS A 548 4.54 -26.82 8.83
N ALA A 549 5.50 -25.91 8.86
CA ALA A 549 6.22 -25.45 7.67
C ALA A 549 6.98 -26.59 6.96
N LEU A 550 7.70 -27.44 7.72
CA LEU A 550 8.41 -28.59 7.14
C LEU A 550 7.45 -29.65 6.56
N THR A 551 6.27 -29.83 7.16
CA THR A 551 5.24 -30.73 6.61
C THR A 551 4.73 -30.22 5.26
N GLN A 552 4.49 -28.91 5.13
CA GLN A 552 4.14 -28.27 3.86
C GLN A 552 5.22 -28.46 2.79
N ILE A 553 6.48 -28.19 3.12
CA ILE A 553 7.60 -28.25 2.16
C ILE A 553 7.92 -29.71 1.77
N SER A 554 7.87 -30.65 2.72
CA SER A 554 8.14 -32.07 2.46
C SER A 554 7.08 -32.76 1.60
N SER A 555 5.87 -32.19 1.51
CA SER A 555 4.81 -32.72 0.64
C SER A 555 5.20 -32.75 -0.85
N HIS A 556 6.11 -31.87 -1.28
CA HIS A 556 6.60 -31.83 -2.65
C HIS A 556 7.81 -32.75 -2.84
N ARG A 557 7.66 -33.73 -3.75
CA ARG A 557 8.64 -34.79 -3.98
C ARG A 557 10.04 -34.26 -4.27
N SER A 558 10.20 -33.22 -5.08
CA SER A 558 11.53 -32.71 -5.48
C SER A 558 12.37 -32.17 -4.30
N ASN A 559 11.72 -31.77 -3.21
CA ASN A 559 12.37 -31.13 -2.06
C ASN A 559 13.11 -32.11 -1.15
N ALA A 560 12.81 -33.41 -1.23
CA ALA A 560 13.34 -34.36 -0.27
C ALA A 560 14.87 -34.46 -0.31
N LYS A 561 15.49 -34.32 -1.50
CA LYS A 561 16.96 -34.30 -1.63
C LYS A 561 17.56 -33.13 -0.84
N THR A 562 17.05 -31.92 -1.05
CA THR A 562 17.48 -30.70 -0.35
C THR A 562 17.30 -30.80 1.17
N LEU A 563 16.17 -31.37 1.61
CA LEU A 563 15.88 -31.59 3.03
C LEU A 563 16.85 -32.61 3.67
N VAL A 564 17.19 -33.69 2.95
CA VAL A 564 18.17 -34.69 3.40
C VAL A 564 19.57 -34.09 3.49
N GLU A 565 20.00 -33.33 2.49
CA GLU A 565 21.29 -32.63 2.49
C GLU A 565 21.38 -31.61 3.64
N SER A 566 20.24 -31.03 4.03
CA SER A 566 20.13 -30.13 5.19
C SER A 566 20.14 -30.85 6.55
N GLY A 567 20.17 -32.18 6.58
CA GLY A 567 20.28 -32.98 7.81
C GLY A 567 18.95 -33.22 8.54
N ILE A 568 17.80 -33.24 7.84
CA ILE A 568 16.49 -33.44 8.47
C ILE A 568 16.30 -34.85 9.08
N VAL A 569 16.89 -35.88 8.46
CA VAL A 569 16.62 -37.29 8.81
C VAL A 569 17.06 -37.63 10.24
N PRO A 570 18.29 -37.30 10.68
CA PRO A 570 18.69 -37.51 12.08
C PRO A 570 17.77 -36.81 13.08
N ILE A 571 17.36 -35.57 12.79
CA ILE A 571 16.54 -34.77 13.69
C ILE A 571 15.14 -35.38 13.86
N MET A 572 14.49 -35.79 12.76
CA MET A 572 13.17 -36.41 12.85
C MET A 572 13.20 -37.76 13.58
N ILE A 573 14.28 -38.53 13.46
CA ILE A 573 14.43 -39.80 14.18
C ILE A 573 14.72 -39.58 15.68
N GLU A 574 15.54 -38.57 16.02
CA GLU A 574 15.74 -38.15 17.41
C GLU A 574 14.40 -37.74 18.04
N GLU A 575 13.59 -36.97 17.32
CA GLU A 575 12.25 -36.55 17.73
C GLU A 575 11.32 -37.76 17.94
N LEU A 576 11.30 -38.73 17.03
CA LEU A 576 10.43 -39.91 17.15
C LEU A 576 10.81 -40.88 18.29
N PHE A 577 12.10 -41.09 18.57
CA PHE A 577 12.53 -42.19 19.44
C PHE A 577 13.22 -41.76 20.74
N THR A 578 13.83 -40.57 20.77
CA THR A 578 14.76 -40.19 21.85
C THR A 578 14.21 -39.02 22.68
N ARG A 579 13.56 -38.04 22.04
CA ARG A 579 12.99 -36.87 22.72
C ARG A 579 11.62 -37.18 23.33
N GLY A 580 11.62 -37.94 24.42
CA GLY A 580 10.51 -37.94 25.37
C GLY A 580 10.63 -36.72 26.28
N ILE A 581 9.94 -35.63 25.97
CA ILE A 581 9.91 -34.47 26.87
C ILE A 581 9.07 -34.85 28.10
N TYR A 582 9.74 -35.24 29.18
CA TYR A 582 9.12 -35.29 30.50
C TYR A 582 8.69 -33.85 30.86
N ASN A 583 7.38 -33.59 30.83
CA ASN A 583 6.64 -32.39 31.28
C ASN A 583 5.95 -31.49 30.22
N GLU A 584 5.93 -31.81 28.92
CA GLU A 584 4.98 -31.15 28.00
C GLU A 584 4.40 -32.12 26.96
N PRO A 585 3.07 -32.11 26.71
CA PRO A 585 2.43 -33.01 25.76
C PRO A 585 2.55 -32.42 24.35
N MET A 586 3.77 -32.22 23.84
CA MET A 586 3.92 -31.93 22.43
C MET A 586 3.92 -33.26 21.68
N ASN A 587 2.79 -33.62 21.07
CA ASN A 587 2.66 -34.81 20.22
C ASN A 587 3.28 -34.55 18.84
N SER A 588 4.59 -34.25 18.79
CA SER A 588 5.34 -33.98 17.55
C SER A 588 5.66 -35.25 16.74
N ASP A 589 5.36 -36.42 17.30
CA ASP A 589 5.60 -37.72 16.67
C ASP A 589 4.87 -37.84 15.33
N LEU A 590 3.65 -37.29 15.26
CA LEU A 590 2.85 -37.33 14.04
C LEU A 590 3.50 -36.54 12.91
N GLU A 591 3.86 -35.29 13.17
CA GLU A 591 4.50 -34.41 12.19
C GLU A 591 5.86 -34.96 11.78
N ALA A 592 6.68 -35.43 12.75
CA ALA A 592 7.98 -36.03 12.47
C ALA A 592 7.86 -37.29 11.60
N ALA A 593 6.92 -38.19 11.90
CA ALA A 593 6.65 -39.37 11.10
C ALA A 593 6.15 -39.01 9.70
N SER A 594 5.27 -38.00 9.59
CA SER A 594 4.73 -37.54 8.31
C SER A 594 5.83 -36.96 7.40
N ILE A 595 6.69 -36.11 7.95
CA ILE A 595 7.85 -35.53 7.23
C ILE A 595 8.78 -36.64 6.75
N LEU A 596 9.13 -37.60 7.62
CA LEU A 596 9.96 -38.75 7.25
C LEU A 596 9.32 -39.62 6.16
N ALA A 597 8.03 -39.91 6.29
CA ALA A 597 7.30 -40.69 5.27
C ALA A 597 7.34 -40.00 3.90
N ASN A 598 7.09 -38.69 3.86
CA ASN A 598 7.11 -37.91 2.62
C ASN A 598 8.50 -37.89 1.97
N ILE A 599 9.56 -37.76 2.77
CA ILE A 599 10.95 -37.76 2.27
C ILE A 599 11.33 -39.12 1.68
N LEU A 600 10.96 -40.21 2.34
CA LEU A 600 11.36 -41.57 1.94
C LEU A 600 10.53 -42.12 0.76
N GLU A 601 9.36 -41.56 0.47
CA GLU A 601 8.56 -41.95 -0.70
C GLU A 601 9.18 -41.57 -2.06
N LEU A 602 10.29 -40.81 -2.06
CA LEU A 602 11.17 -40.64 -3.22
C LEU A 602 11.96 -41.92 -3.50
N GLY A 603 11.26 -42.91 -4.04
CA GLY A 603 11.83 -44.21 -4.29
C GLY A 603 13.11 -44.27 -5.15
N VAL A 604 13.39 -43.26 -5.98
CA VAL A 604 14.39 -43.41 -7.06
C VAL A 604 15.74 -42.78 -6.72
N ILE A 605 15.83 -41.89 -5.71
CA ILE A 605 17.01 -41.02 -5.53
C ILE A 605 17.75 -41.29 -4.22
N LEU A 606 17.07 -41.78 -3.18
CA LEU A 606 17.64 -41.97 -1.85
C LEU A 606 17.72 -43.46 -1.55
N ASP A 607 18.93 -44.01 -1.50
CA ASP A 607 19.16 -45.36 -0.99
C ASP A 607 18.95 -45.33 0.55
N PRO A 608 17.94 -46.04 1.11
CA PRO A 608 17.73 -46.10 2.55
C PRO A 608 18.96 -46.61 3.31
N ASP A 609 19.80 -47.40 2.63
CA ASP A 609 21.03 -47.91 3.20
C ASP A 609 22.10 -46.82 3.30
N ALA A 610 22.05 -45.74 2.50
CA ALA A 610 23.01 -44.63 2.55
C ALA A 610 22.64 -43.54 3.58
N LEU A 611 21.39 -43.50 4.05
CA LEU A 611 20.91 -42.45 4.96
C LEU A 611 21.36 -42.72 6.41
N GLN A 612 22.26 -41.88 6.91
CA GLN A 612 22.70 -41.93 8.31
C GLN A 612 21.69 -41.24 9.23
N VAL A 613 21.40 -41.90 10.36
CA VAL A 613 20.31 -41.54 11.28
C VAL A 613 20.81 -40.96 12.59
N ASN A 614 22.03 -41.30 13.01
CA ASN A 614 22.61 -40.75 14.23
C ASN A 614 24.14 -40.74 14.17
N SER A 615 24.73 -40.02 15.13
CA SER A 615 26.18 -39.94 15.34
C SER A 615 26.82 -41.30 15.69
N ARG A 616 26.01 -42.32 16.00
CA ARG A 616 26.45 -43.70 16.25
C ARG A 616 26.58 -44.53 14.97
N GLY A 617 26.25 -43.97 13.81
CA GLY A 617 26.40 -44.62 12.50
C GLY A 617 25.24 -45.52 12.09
N HIS A 618 24.13 -45.54 12.84
CA HIS A 618 22.95 -46.27 12.43
C HIS A 618 22.39 -45.68 11.13
N ARG A 619 21.99 -46.55 10.21
CA ARG A 619 21.35 -46.21 8.93
C ARG A 619 19.82 -46.37 9.05
N MET A 620 19.05 -45.79 8.12
CA MET A 620 17.58 -45.90 8.13
C MET A 620 17.07 -47.35 8.09
N ALA A 621 17.82 -48.25 7.44
CA ALA A 621 17.53 -49.68 7.39
C ALA A 621 18.06 -50.51 8.59
N SER A 622 18.67 -49.87 9.60
CA SER A 622 19.26 -50.60 10.74
C SER A 622 18.21 -51.24 11.65
N ASP A 623 18.60 -52.31 12.35
CA ASP A 623 17.73 -53.04 13.30
C ASP A 623 17.13 -52.10 14.36
N TYR A 624 17.88 -51.10 14.80
CA TYR A 624 17.44 -50.10 15.75
C TYR A 624 16.20 -49.32 15.26
N VAL A 625 16.24 -48.80 14.03
CA VAL A 625 15.15 -47.99 13.46
C VAL A 625 13.92 -48.85 13.18
N VAL A 626 14.13 -50.02 12.57
CA VAL A 626 13.04 -50.96 12.26
C VAL A 626 12.34 -51.43 13.55
N TYR A 627 13.10 -51.81 14.57
CA TYR A 627 12.54 -52.23 15.85
C TYR A 627 11.70 -51.13 16.50
N ASN A 628 12.20 -49.89 16.57
CA ASN A 628 11.47 -48.80 17.20
C ASN A 628 10.19 -48.44 16.44
N ILE A 629 10.20 -48.38 15.10
CA ILE A 629 8.99 -48.12 14.30
C ILE A 629 7.94 -49.20 14.53
N VAL A 630 8.35 -50.48 14.53
CA VAL A 630 7.44 -51.60 14.75
C VAL A 630 6.90 -51.60 16.19
N HIS A 631 7.74 -51.27 17.17
CA HIS A 631 7.32 -51.12 18.56
C HIS A 631 6.35 -49.94 18.75
N MET A 632 6.55 -48.82 18.06
CA MET A 632 5.59 -47.71 18.06
C MET A 632 4.26 -48.12 17.46
N LEU A 633 4.26 -48.85 16.33
CA LEU A 633 3.02 -49.38 15.73
C LEU A 633 2.25 -50.31 16.68
N HIS A 634 2.93 -51.05 17.56
CA HIS A 634 2.29 -51.90 18.56
C HIS A 634 1.59 -51.11 19.67
N ASN A 635 2.20 -50.00 20.10
CA ASN A 635 1.79 -49.26 21.29
C ASN A 635 1.00 -47.96 20.99
N SER A 636 0.87 -47.59 19.71
CA SER A 636 0.29 -46.35 19.22
C SER A 636 -1.25 -46.40 19.12
N SER A 637 -1.91 -45.32 19.56
CA SER A 637 -3.36 -45.11 19.47
C SER A 637 -3.83 -44.10 18.38
N PRO A 638 -3.01 -43.18 17.81
CA PRO A 638 -3.44 -42.37 16.67
C PRO A 638 -3.30 -43.08 15.31
N GLU A 639 -4.41 -43.24 14.58
CA GLU A 639 -4.42 -43.85 13.25
C GLU A 639 -3.57 -43.08 12.21
N GLU A 640 -3.41 -41.78 12.39
CA GLU A 640 -2.60 -40.93 11.48
C GLU A 640 -1.11 -41.20 11.63
N LEU A 641 -0.66 -41.38 12.87
CA LEU A 641 0.72 -41.78 13.16
C LEU A 641 0.98 -43.16 12.56
N ASN A 642 0.05 -44.11 12.73
CA ASN A 642 0.16 -45.44 12.14
C ASN A 642 0.24 -45.39 10.61
N THR A 643 -0.48 -44.47 9.97
CA THR A 643 -0.42 -44.30 8.51
C THR A 643 0.97 -43.89 8.06
N SER A 644 1.56 -42.88 8.71
CA SER A 644 2.92 -42.42 8.43
C SER A 644 3.97 -43.49 8.72
N LEU A 645 3.87 -44.20 9.84
CA LEU A 645 4.79 -45.29 10.20
C LEU A 645 4.73 -46.45 9.19
N VAL A 646 3.53 -46.85 8.74
CA VAL A 646 3.36 -47.88 7.70
C VAL A 646 3.92 -47.42 6.35
N ARG A 647 3.77 -46.14 6.00
CA ARG A 647 4.39 -45.56 4.80
C ARG A 647 5.92 -45.61 4.88
N ILE A 648 6.49 -45.29 6.04
CA ILE A 648 7.94 -45.44 6.29
C ILE A 648 8.38 -46.89 6.10
N LEU A 649 7.74 -47.86 6.76
CA LEU A 649 8.08 -49.28 6.58
C LEU A 649 7.97 -49.72 5.11
N SER A 650 6.92 -49.28 4.41
CA SER A 650 6.74 -49.57 2.99
C SER A 650 7.87 -49.02 2.14
N SER A 651 8.36 -47.81 2.44
CA SER A 651 9.51 -47.23 1.76
C SER A 651 10.81 -48.00 2.02
N LEU A 652 11.00 -48.54 3.23
CA LEU A 652 12.16 -49.34 3.59
C LEU A 652 12.19 -50.71 2.88
N THR A 653 11.02 -51.30 2.56
CA THR A 653 10.94 -52.59 1.83
C THR A 653 11.53 -52.56 0.40
N ARG A 654 11.97 -51.39 -0.08
CA ARG A 654 12.71 -51.27 -1.34
C ARG A 654 14.11 -51.88 -1.26
N SER A 655 14.74 -51.87 -0.07
CA SER A 655 16.01 -52.55 0.16
C SER A 655 15.73 -54.01 0.57
N PRO A 656 16.39 -55.00 -0.07
CA PRO A 656 16.22 -56.40 0.30
C PRO A 656 16.72 -56.68 1.72
N ASP A 657 17.77 -56.00 2.20
CA ASP A 657 18.30 -56.16 3.57
C ASP A 657 17.34 -55.58 4.62
N ALA A 658 16.77 -54.41 4.35
CA ALA A 658 15.72 -53.85 5.21
C ALA A 658 14.49 -54.77 5.26
N THR A 659 14.13 -55.40 4.15
CA THR A 659 12.97 -56.32 4.07
C THR A 659 13.17 -57.55 4.94
N THR A 660 14.37 -58.16 4.93
CA THR A 660 14.66 -59.33 5.78
C THR A 660 14.61 -58.96 7.27
N ARG A 661 15.12 -57.78 7.65
CA ARG A 661 15.06 -57.25 9.02
C ARG A 661 13.63 -56.94 9.46
N ILE A 662 12.83 -56.28 8.62
CA ILE A 662 11.40 -56.04 8.89
C ILE A 662 10.69 -57.38 9.12
N VAL A 663 10.98 -58.38 8.29
CA VAL A 663 10.40 -59.72 8.42
C VAL A 663 10.81 -60.41 9.73
N SER A 664 12.07 -60.31 10.17
CA SER A 664 12.50 -60.91 11.44
C SER A 664 11.81 -60.23 12.62
N VAL A 665 11.78 -58.90 12.67
CA VAL A 665 11.14 -58.14 13.75
C VAL A 665 9.62 -58.38 13.81
N ILE A 666 8.93 -58.47 12.66
CA ILE A 666 7.50 -58.78 12.62
C ILE A 666 7.20 -60.18 13.16
N LYS A 667 8.09 -61.16 12.91
CA LYS A 667 7.95 -62.54 13.43
C LYS A 667 8.23 -62.62 14.92
N GLU A 668 9.27 -61.94 15.40
CA GLU A 668 9.69 -61.98 16.80
C GLU A 668 8.68 -61.31 17.74
N ASN A 669 8.05 -60.22 17.29
CA ASN A 669 7.12 -59.43 18.11
C ASN A 669 5.63 -59.78 17.90
N ASP A 670 5.30 -60.87 17.21
CA ASP A 670 3.91 -61.28 16.88
C ASP A 670 3.04 -60.19 16.20
N MET A 671 3.67 -59.17 15.62
CA MET A 671 3.06 -57.97 15.02
C MET A 671 2.20 -58.24 13.80
N SER A 672 2.25 -59.47 13.29
CA SER A 672 1.37 -59.91 12.20
C SER A 672 -0.11 -59.73 12.55
N HIS A 673 -0.52 -59.90 13.81
CA HIS A 673 -1.92 -59.66 14.21
C HIS A 673 -2.28 -58.17 14.21
N ALA A 674 -1.43 -57.33 14.79
CA ALA A 674 -1.65 -55.88 14.84
C ALA A 674 -1.77 -55.27 13.43
N LEU A 675 -0.87 -55.65 12.51
CA LEU A 675 -0.95 -55.21 11.10
C LEU A 675 -2.25 -55.65 10.41
N ILE A 676 -2.73 -56.86 10.72
CA ILE A 676 -3.98 -57.39 10.18
C ILE A 676 -5.21 -56.70 10.80
N GLU A 677 -5.14 -56.27 12.07
CA GLU A 677 -6.16 -55.42 12.68
C GLU A 677 -6.24 -54.05 12.02
N LEU A 678 -5.10 -53.45 11.66
CA LEU A 678 -5.04 -52.16 10.98
C LEU A 678 -5.74 -52.16 9.61
N LEU A 679 -5.94 -53.32 8.97
CA LEU A 679 -6.73 -53.42 7.72
C LEU A 679 -8.21 -53.09 7.90
N ASN A 680 -8.74 -53.15 9.13
CA ASN A 680 -10.13 -52.81 9.45
C ASN A 680 -10.30 -51.39 9.99
N SER A 681 -9.27 -50.54 9.94
CA SER A 681 -9.42 -49.17 10.43
C SER A 681 -10.49 -48.42 9.60
N PRO A 682 -11.25 -47.48 10.21
CA PRO A 682 -12.15 -46.60 9.49
C PRO A 682 -11.45 -45.71 8.45
N LYS A 683 -10.14 -45.45 8.56
CA LYS A 683 -9.39 -44.60 7.62
C LYS A 683 -8.93 -45.38 6.38
N GLU A 684 -9.48 -45.02 5.22
CA GLU A 684 -9.18 -45.68 3.94
C GLU A 684 -7.68 -45.61 3.57
N GLU A 685 -6.99 -44.51 3.90
CA GLU A 685 -5.56 -44.32 3.62
C GLU A 685 -4.67 -45.31 4.39
N LEU A 686 -4.95 -45.52 5.68
CA LEU A 686 -4.22 -46.47 6.54
C LEU A 686 -4.39 -47.90 6.02
N ASN A 687 -5.63 -48.28 5.71
CA ASN A 687 -5.96 -49.59 5.19
C ASN A 687 -5.23 -49.89 3.87
N ILE A 688 -5.22 -48.91 2.96
CA ILE A 688 -4.53 -49.00 1.68
C ILE A 688 -3.01 -49.13 1.90
N ALA A 689 -2.42 -48.28 2.75
CA ALA A 689 -0.98 -48.32 3.03
C ALA A 689 -0.58 -49.67 3.66
N CYS A 690 -1.37 -50.17 4.61
CA CYS A 690 -1.13 -51.45 5.26
C CYS A 690 -1.25 -52.63 4.29
N ALA A 691 -2.27 -52.65 3.43
CA ALA A 691 -2.42 -53.68 2.40
C ALA A 691 -1.27 -53.64 1.38
N LYS A 692 -0.78 -52.45 1.00
CA LYS A 692 0.43 -52.32 0.15
C LYS A 692 1.64 -52.93 0.84
N LEU A 693 1.88 -52.64 2.12
CA LEU A 693 2.98 -53.21 2.90
C LEU A 693 2.90 -54.75 2.97
N LEU A 694 1.75 -55.28 3.38
CA LEU A 694 1.53 -56.73 3.50
C LEU A 694 1.66 -57.44 2.15
N THR A 695 1.24 -56.81 1.06
CA THR A 695 1.43 -57.32 -0.29
C THR A 695 2.92 -57.45 -0.63
N THR A 696 3.74 -56.45 -0.28
CA THR A 696 5.19 -56.48 -0.50
C THR A 696 5.89 -57.52 0.37
N LEU A 697 5.40 -57.75 1.60
CA LEU A 697 5.96 -58.75 2.52
C LEU A 697 5.48 -60.19 2.23
N SER A 698 4.41 -60.37 1.44
CA SER A 698 3.82 -61.67 1.09
C SER A 698 4.83 -62.74 0.61
N PRO A 699 5.83 -62.43 -0.24
CA PRO A 699 6.82 -63.42 -0.68
C PRO A 699 7.63 -64.04 0.48
N HIS A 700 7.78 -63.35 1.62
CA HIS A 700 8.60 -63.78 2.75
C HIS A 700 7.78 -64.32 3.92
N ILE A 701 6.57 -63.78 4.15
CA ILE A 701 5.71 -64.12 5.29
C ILE A 701 4.26 -64.47 4.90
N GLY A 702 4.01 -64.79 3.63
CA GLY A 702 2.66 -65.02 3.11
C GLY A 702 1.88 -66.13 3.82
N HIS A 703 2.53 -67.20 4.27
CA HIS A 703 1.85 -68.28 5.01
C HIS A 703 1.39 -67.81 6.40
N THR A 704 2.24 -67.06 7.11
CA THR A 704 1.91 -66.45 8.40
C THR A 704 0.78 -65.44 8.25
N ILE A 705 0.86 -64.55 7.24
CA ILE A 705 -0.22 -63.59 6.96
C ILE A 705 -1.53 -64.31 6.67
N SER A 706 -1.51 -65.37 5.85
CA SER A 706 -2.71 -66.12 5.48
C SER A 706 -3.36 -66.81 6.68
N ASP A 707 -2.56 -67.50 7.52
CA ASP A 707 -3.07 -68.15 8.73
C ASP A 707 -3.68 -67.14 9.71
N ARG A 708 -3.00 -66.00 9.91
CA ARG A 708 -3.47 -64.93 10.81
C ARG A 708 -4.75 -64.24 10.28
N LEU A 709 -4.82 -63.98 8.98
CA LEU A 709 -6.01 -63.42 8.32
C LEU A 709 -7.23 -64.32 8.51
N CYS A 710 -7.05 -65.64 8.45
CA CYS A 710 -8.12 -66.61 8.65
C CYS A 710 -8.55 -66.76 10.12
N ARG A 711 -7.65 -66.50 11.08
CA ARG A 711 -7.96 -66.55 12.51
C ARG A 711 -8.77 -65.34 12.97
N THR A 712 -8.64 -64.21 12.31
CA THR A 712 -9.45 -63.03 12.60
C THR A 712 -10.81 -63.14 11.91
N ARG A 713 -11.87 -63.27 12.69
CA ARG A 713 -13.21 -63.63 12.19
C ARG A 713 -13.71 -62.69 11.09
N GLY A 714 -14.04 -63.25 9.92
CA GLY A 714 -14.75 -62.54 8.85
C GLY A 714 -13.90 -61.56 8.04
N GLN A 715 -12.58 -61.54 8.25
CA GLN A 715 -11.68 -60.62 7.56
C GLN A 715 -11.42 -60.92 6.08
N PRO A 716 -11.15 -62.17 5.63
CA PRO A 716 -10.89 -62.41 4.21
C PRO A 716 -12.11 -62.04 3.34
N GLU A 717 -13.32 -62.15 3.90
CA GLU A 717 -14.57 -61.74 3.25
C GLU A 717 -14.82 -60.23 3.37
N SER A 718 -14.45 -59.58 4.49
CA SER A 718 -14.61 -58.13 4.65
C SER A 718 -13.73 -57.33 3.68
N LEU A 719 -12.58 -57.88 3.28
CA LEU A 719 -11.70 -57.29 2.26
C LEU A 719 -12.32 -57.34 0.84
N ILE A 720 -13.30 -58.22 0.62
CA ILE A 720 -14.10 -58.33 -0.61
C ILE A 720 -15.49 -57.73 -0.34
N GLU A 721 -15.51 -56.53 0.25
CA GLU A 721 -16.70 -55.80 0.68
C GLU A 721 -17.72 -55.63 -0.47
N LYS A 722 -19.03 -55.63 -0.14
CA LYS A 722 -20.08 -55.27 -1.09
C LYS A 722 -19.90 -53.80 -1.49
N LEU A 723 -19.66 -53.52 -2.78
CA LEU A 723 -19.81 -52.16 -3.30
C LEU A 723 -21.26 -51.69 -3.04
N GLU A 724 -21.45 -50.85 -2.02
CA GLU A 724 -22.66 -50.03 -1.86
C GLU A 724 -22.67 -48.88 -2.88
N ARG A 725 -21.53 -48.57 -3.50
CA ARG A 725 -21.32 -47.45 -4.42
C ARG A 725 -20.95 -47.95 -5.82
N THR A 726 -21.52 -47.36 -6.87
CA THR A 726 -21.36 -47.75 -8.29
C THR A 726 -19.96 -47.49 -8.90
N GLN A 727 -18.94 -47.20 -8.08
CA GLN A 727 -17.60 -46.80 -8.50
C GLN A 727 -16.50 -47.66 -7.87
N ILE A 728 -15.55 -48.13 -8.69
CA ILE A 728 -14.37 -48.89 -8.26
C ILE A 728 -13.32 -47.92 -7.70
N THR A 729 -13.04 -48.02 -6.40
CA THR A 729 -12.03 -47.24 -5.66
C THR A 729 -10.64 -47.90 -5.64
N GLU A 730 -9.63 -47.15 -5.19
CA GLU A 730 -8.26 -47.67 -5.01
C GLU A 730 -8.21 -48.82 -3.97
N LYS A 731 -8.98 -48.71 -2.88
CA LYS A 731 -9.13 -49.75 -1.85
C LYS A 731 -9.52 -51.09 -2.46
N HIS A 732 -10.54 -51.13 -3.32
CA HIS A 732 -11.01 -52.36 -3.96
C HIS A 732 -9.89 -53.03 -4.77
N ALA A 733 -9.19 -52.27 -5.61
CA ALA A 733 -8.13 -52.79 -6.46
C ALA A 733 -6.95 -53.36 -5.66
N ILE A 734 -6.57 -52.69 -4.57
CA ILE A 734 -5.43 -53.11 -3.75
C ILE A 734 -5.77 -54.33 -2.91
N PHE A 735 -6.96 -54.37 -2.30
CA PHE A 735 -7.38 -55.50 -1.49
C PHE A 735 -7.54 -56.78 -2.31
N THR A 736 -8.13 -56.70 -3.50
CA THR A 736 -8.21 -57.87 -4.39
C THR A 736 -6.84 -58.34 -4.85
N ASN A 737 -5.91 -57.42 -5.13
CA ASN A 737 -4.54 -57.77 -5.50
C ASN A 737 -3.74 -58.34 -4.32
N PHE A 738 -3.94 -57.82 -3.12
CA PHE A 738 -3.34 -58.34 -1.89
C PHE A 738 -3.75 -59.80 -1.69
N LEU A 739 -5.07 -60.08 -1.71
CA LEU A 739 -5.59 -61.45 -1.61
C LEU A 739 -5.05 -62.32 -2.74
N ALA A 740 -5.02 -61.84 -4.00
CA ALA A 740 -4.45 -62.59 -5.12
C ALA A 740 -2.98 -62.96 -4.92
N LYS A 741 -2.16 -62.10 -4.30
CA LYS A 741 -0.70 -62.27 -4.12
C LYS A 741 -0.26 -63.08 -2.90
N LEU A 742 -1.17 -63.52 -2.03
CA LEU A 742 -0.84 -64.45 -0.94
C LEU A 742 -0.36 -65.82 -1.50
N PRO A 743 0.06 -66.79 -0.69
CA PRO A 743 0.35 -68.14 -1.19
C PRO A 743 -0.92 -68.80 -1.77
N TYR A 744 -0.90 -69.20 -3.05
CA TYR A 744 -2.07 -69.73 -3.76
C TYR A 744 -2.47 -71.15 -3.34
N GLN A 745 -1.54 -71.91 -2.73
CA GLN A 745 -1.76 -73.27 -2.23
C GLN A 745 -2.33 -73.31 -0.80
N ASN A 746 -2.57 -72.16 -0.15
CA ASN A 746 -3.07 -72.12 1.22
C ASN A 746 -4.55 -72.54 1.27
N LEU A 747 -4.79 -73.79 1.66
CA LEU A 747 -6.14 -74.38 1.72
C LEU A 747 -7.05 -73.64 2.71
N THR A 748 -6.54 -73.26 3.89
CA THR A 748 -7.33 -72.56 4.93
C THR A 748 -7.90 -71.24 4.41
N LEU A 749 -7.08 -70.45 3.71
CA LEU A 749 -7.51 -69.19 3.10
C LEU A 749 -8.51 -69.42 1.97
N ASN A 750 -8.26 -70.41 1.11
CA ASN A 750 -9.17 -70.71 0.00
C ASN A 750 -10.53 -71.24 0.51
N LEU A 751 -10.56 -71.98 1.63
CA LEU A 751 -11.80 -72.40 2.28
C LEU A 751 -12.53 -71.22 2.95
N ALA A 752 -11.83 -70.31 3.61
CA ALA A 752 -12.44 -69.10 4.18
C ALA A 752 -13.08 -68.23 3.08
N LEU A 753 -12.39 -68.02 1.95
CA LEU A 753 -12.91 -67.27 0.80
C LEU A 753 -14.11 -67.96 0.10
N LEU A 754 -14.44 -69.21 0.42
CA LEU A 754 -15.69 -69.84 -0.06
C LEU A 754 -16.91 -69.45 0.78
N GLU A 755 -16.72 -69.00 2.03
CA GLU A 755 -17.82 -68.62 2.90
C GLU A 755 -18.54 -67.36 2.38
N LYS A 756 -19.82 -67.18 2.78
CA LYS A 756 -20.67 -66.00 2.48
C LYS A 756 -20.86 -65.63 0.98
N ASN A 757 -20.89 -66.60 0.06
CA ASN A 757 -21.15 -66.39 -1.38
C ASN A 757 -20.13 -65.48 -2.10
N THR A 758 -18.91 -65.38 -1.59
CA THR A 758 -17.83 -64.53 -2.14
C THR A 758 -17.57 -64.79 -3.63
N VAL A 759 -17.54 -66.05 -4.07
CA VAL A 759 -17.33 -66.41 -5.48
C VAL A 759 -18.47 -65.91 -6.37
N THR A 760 -19.72 -66.01 -5.91
CA THR A 760 -20.88 -65.48 -6.64
C THR A 760 -20.78 -63.96 -6.77
N THR A 761 -20.37 -63.28 -5.70
CA THR A 761 -20.11 -61.82 -5.71
C THR A 761 -19.02 -61.44 -6.70
N ILE A 762 -17.89 -62.15 -6.72
CA ILE A 762 -16.78 -61.90 -7.66
C ILE A 762 -17.25 -62.03 -9.11
N LEU A 763 -17.99 -63.11 -9.45
CA LEU A 763 -18.50 -63.35 -10.79
C LEU A 763 -19.56 -62.33 -11.21
N GLN A 764 -20.45 -61.94 -10.28
CA GLN A 764 -21.42 -60.87 -10.52
C GLN A 764 -20.70 -59.55 -10.84
N ARG A 765 -19.72 -59.15 -10.03
CA ARG A 765 -18.95 -57.91 -10.26
C ARG A 765 -18.16 -57.95 -11.57
N PHE A 766 -17.58 -59.09 -11.90
CA PHE A 766 -16.89 -59.26 -13.17
C PHE A 766 -17.82 -58.99 -14.36
N ASN A 767 -19.04 -59.54 -14.34
CA ASN A 767 -20.05 -59.32 -15.38
C ASN A 767 -20.57 -57.88 -15.42
N GLU A 768 -20.81 -57.24 -14.26
CA GLU A 768 -21.24 -55.84 -14.18
C GLU A 768 -20.19 -54.89 -14.80
N VAL A 769 -18.91 -55.14 -14.56
CA VAL A 769 -17.80 -54.36 -15.14
C VAL A 769 -17.68 -54.60 -16.64
N GLN A 770 -17.84 -55.86 -17.12
CA GLN A 770 -17.83 -56.17 -18.55
C GLN A 770 -19.01 -55.57 -19.32
N ARG A 771 -20.19 -55.46 -18.68
CA ARG A 771 -21.39 -54.86 -19.27
C ARG A 771 -21.37 -53.32 -19.29
N GLY A 772 -20.34 -52.70 -18.71
CA GLY A 772 -20.21 -51.24 -18.65
C GLY A 772 -21.17 -50.58 -17.65
N GLU A 773 -21.74 -51.34 -16.72
CA GLU A 773 -22.69 -50.85 -15.71
C GLU A 773 -21.99 -50.03 -14.59
N THR A 774 -20.66 -50.12 -14.50
CA THR A 774 -19.81 -49.35 -13.58
C THR A 774 -19.04 -48.25 -14.30
N ARG A 775 -18.91 -47.06 -13.70
CA ARG A 775 -18.05 -45.98 -14.25
C ARG A 775 -16.59 -46.43 -14.29
N THR A 776 -15.99 -46.47 -15.48
CA THR A 776 -14.60 -46.89 -15.68
C THR A 776 -13.63 -45.94 -14.97
N SER A 777 -12.74 -46.49 -14.15
CA SER A 777 -11.70 -45.75 -13.42
C SER A 777 -10.30 -46.30 -13.74
N ARG A 778 -9.24 -45.53 -13.43
CA ARG A 778 -7.84 -45.99 -13.56
C ARG A 778 -7.54 -47.30 -12.81
N PHE A 779 -8.37 -47.63 -11.81
CA PHE A 779 -8.24 -48.80 -10.95
C PHE A 779 -9.05 -50.01 -11.42
N THR A 780 -9.86 -49.86 -12.47
CA THR A 780 -10.72 -50.95 -12.99
C THR A 780 -9.90 -52.14 -13.47
N ARG A 781 -8.81 -51.90 -14.21
CA ARG A 781 -7.94 -52.97 -14.70
C ARG A 781 -7.20 -53.72 -13.57
N PRO A 782 -6.50 -53.03 -12.63
CA PRO A 782 -5.89 -53.71 -11.49
C PRO A 782 -6.90 -54.45 -10.61
N TYR A 783 -8.13 -53.94 -10.48
CA TYR A 783 -9.20 -54.61 -9.75
C TYR A 783 -9.64 -55.91 -10.44
N LEU A 784 -9.89 -55.88 -11.75
CA LEU A 784 -10.22 -57.09 -12.52
C LEU A 784 -9.08 -58.12 -12.47
N GLU A 785 -7.83 -57.68 -12.56
CA GLU A 785 -6.66 -58.55 -12.43
C GLU A 785 -6.63 -59.24 -11.05
N GLY A 786 -6.90 -58.48 -9.98
CA GLY A 786 -7.02 -59.04 -8.63
C GLY A 786 -8.18 -60.04 -8.49
N LEU A 787 -9.36 -59.74 -9.03
CA LEU A 787 -10.52 -60.64 -9.02
C LEU A 787 -10.24 -61.95 -9.76
N VAL A 788 -9.66 -61.86 -10.96
CA VAL A 788 -9.25 -63.05 -11.72
C VAL A 788 -8.15 -63.80 -10.96
N GLY A 789 -7.19 -63.10 -10.35
CA GLY A 789 -6.17 -63.69 -9.50
C GLY A 789 -6.75 -64.49 -8.34
N ILE A 790 -7.79 -63.98 -7.67
CA ILE A 790 -8.53 -64.71 -6.63
C ILE A 790 -9.20 -65.96 -7.21
N LEU A 791 -9.87 -65.86 -8.37
CA LEU A 791 -10.48 -67.03 -9.02
C LEU A 791 -9.45 -68.11 -9.37
N VAL A 792 -8.27 -67.70 -9.85
CA VAL A 792 -7.17 -68.61 -10.20
C VAL A 792 -6.69 -69.39 -8.98
N ARG A 793 -6.73 -68.83 -7.76
CA ARG A 793 -6.36 -69.56 -6.53
C ARG A 793 -7.16 -70.84 -6.32
N PHE A 794 -8.46 -70.81 -6.58
CA PHE A 794 -9.32 -71.99 -6.42
C PHE A 794 -8.91 -73.12 -7.37
N THR A 795 -8.31 -72.81 -8.52
CA THR A 795 -7.80 -73.82 -9.46
C THR A 795 -6.60 -74.59 -8.90
N ALA A 796 -5.81 -73.99 -8.01
CA ALA A 796 -4.64 -74.63 -7.40
C ALA A 796 -5.00 -75.59 -6.25
N THR A 797 -6.26 -75.59 -5.80
CA THR A 797 -6.74 -76.39 -4.66
C THR A 797 -7.95 -77.25 -4.99
N LEU A 798 -8.13 -77.61 -6.27
CA LEU A 798 -9.23 -78.45 -6.78
C LEU A 798 -9.23 -79.89 -6.25
N TYR A 799 -8.18 -80.31 -5.55
CA TYR A 799 -8.16 -81.60 -4.85
C TYR A 799 -9.12 -81.62 -3.64
N ASP A 800 -9.53 -80.46 -3.12
CA ASP A 800 -10.52 -80.37 -2.06
C ASP A 800 -11.96 -80.54 -2.61
N PRO A 801 -12.79 -81.41 -2.00
CA PRO A 801 -14.14 -81.68 -2.48
C PRO A 801 -15.08 -80.45 -2.50
N GLN A 802 -14.93 -79.51 -1.57
CA GLN A 802 -15.80 -78.33 -1.49
C GLN A 802 -15.45 -77.32 -2.59
N ILE A 803 -14.16 -77.07 -2.81
CA ILE A 803 -13.66 -76.20 -3.88
C ILE A 803 -14.02 -76.79 -5.25
N LEU A 804 -13.88 -78.11 -5.44
CA LEU A 804 -14.25 -78.80 -6.67
C LEU A 804 -15.76 -78.69 -6.96
N LYS A 805 -16.61 -78.84 -5.93
CA LYS A 805 -18.07 -78.70 -6.07
C LYS A 805 -18.44 -77.28 -6.48
N MET A 806 -17.84 -76.27 -5.86
CA MET A 806 -18.04 -74.86 -6.22
C MET A 806 -17.59 -74.58 -7.67
N ALA A 807 -16.39 -75.04 -8.05
CA ALA A 807 -15.84 -74.83 -9.38
C ALA A 807 -16.74 -75.39 -10.49
N ARG A 808 -17.36 -76.55 -10.23
CA ARG A 808 -18.37 -77.15 -11.12
C ARG A 808 -19.69 -76.37 -11.12
N ALA A 809 -20.17 -75.94 -9.96
CA ALA A 809 -21.43 -75.20 -9.84
C ALA A 809 -21.42 -73.86 -10.59
N HIS A 810 -20.28 -73.16 -10.60
CA HIS A 810 -20.12 -71.88 -11.31
C HIS A 810 -19.44 -72.00 -12.68
N ASN A 811 -19.19 -73.23 -13.17
CA ASN A 811 -18.56 -73.51 -14.45
C ASN A 811 -17.31 -72.63 -14.71
N LEU A 812 -16.35 -72.64 -13.79
CA LEU A 812 -15.16 -71.79 -13.85
C LEU A 812 -14.36 -71.97 -15.16
N THR A 813 -14.43 -73.16 -15.77
CA THR A 813 -13.84 -73.43 -17.10
C THR A 813 -14.39 -72.51 -18.18
N SER A 814 -15.71 -72.27 -18.21
CA SER A 814 -16.34 -71.32 -19.15
C SER A 814 -15.86 -69.89 -18.89
N VAL A 815 -15.87 -69.48 -17.61
CA VAL A 815 -15.46 -68.13 -17.18
C VAL A 815 -14.01 -67.81 -17.60
N PHE A 816 -13.07 -68.74 -17.36
CA PHE A 816 -11.68 -68.55 -17.79
C PHE A 816 -11.50 -68.60 -19.31
N THR A 817 -12.33 -69.39 -20.02
CA THR A 817 -12.29 -69.45 -21.49
C THR A 817 -12.77 -68.13 -22.10
N GLU A 818 -13.87 -67.56 -21.60
CA GLU A 818 -14.38 -66.24 -22.01
C GLU A 818 -13.36 -65.12 -21.73
N LEU A 819 -12.69 -65.16 -20.58
CA LEU A 819 -11.60 -64.26 -20.22
C LEU A 819 -10.43 -64.29 -21.21
N LEU A 820 -10.01 -65.49 -21.63
CA LEU A 820 -8.93 -65.67 -22.59
C LEU A 820 -9.31 -65.17 -24.00
N ILE A 821 -10.57 -65.40 -24.42
CA ILE A 821 -11.12 -64.93 -25.70
C ILE A 821 -11.20 -63.39 -25.72
N SER A 822 -11.72 -62.77 -24.65
CA SER A 822 -11.81 -61.30 -24.54
C SER A 822 -10.44 -60.60 -24.61
N LYS A 823 -9.36 -61.26 -24.17
CA LYS A 823 -7.98 -60.74 -24.25
C LYS A 823 -7.44 -60.76 -25.69
N GLN A 824 -7.84 -61.74 -26.50
CA GLN A 824 -7.42 -61.85 -27.90
C GLN A 824 -8.08 -60.78 -28.79
N GLU A 825 -9.31 -60.36 -28.50
CA GLU A 825 -9.98 -59.28 -29.23
C GLU A 825 -9.41 -57.88 -28.92
N VAL A 826 -8.98 -57.64 -27.67
CA VAL A 826 -8.35 -56.36 -27.27
C VAL A 826 -6.92 -56.21 -27.80
N MET A 827 -6.16 -57.30 -27.95
CA MET A 827 -4.85 -57.23 -28.62
C MET A 827 -4.98 -56.98 -30.13
N LYS A 828 -6.01 -57.50 -30.81
CA LYS A 828 -6.27 -57.20 -32.22
C LYS A 828 -6.69 -55.75 -32.49
N CYS A 829 -7.32 -55.07 -31.53
CA CYS A 829 -7.69 -53.65 -31.67
C CYS A 829 -6.52 -52.68 -31.45
N ARG A 830 -5.37 -53.12 -30.91
CA ARG A 830 -4.17 -52.27 -30.75
C ARG A 830 -3.28 -52.22 -31.99
N ASP A 831 -3.33 -53.23 -32.84
CA ASP A 831 -2.54 -53.29 -34.09
C ASP A 831 -3.20 -52.54 -35.27
N SER A 832 -4.30 -51.81 -35.03
CA SER A 832 -5.09 -51.13 -36.06
C SER A 832 -5.25 -49.60 -35.83
N GLN A 833 -4.37 -48.97 -35.05
CA GLN A 833 -4.22 -47.51 -35.08
C GLN A 833 -2.93 -47.10 -35.81
N PRO A 834 -3.01 -46.34 -36.92
CA PRO A 834 -1.83 -45.81 -37.59
C PRO A 834 -1.22 -44.70 -36.74
N SER A 835 0.10 -44.75 -36.59
CA SER A 835 0.93 -43.69 -36.02
C SER A 835 0.72 -42.37 -36.76
N VAL A 836 0.23 -41.36 -36.04
CA VAL A 836 0.36 -39.93 -36.37
C VAL A 836 0.85 -39.21 -35.13
#